data_AF-A0A2V8W8Z3-F1
#
_entry.id   AF-A0A2V8W8Z3-F1
#
_cell.length_a   1.000
_cell.length_b   1.000
_cell.length_c   1.000
_cell.angle_alpha   90.00
_cell.angle_beta   90.00
_cell.angle_gamma   90.00
#
_symmetry.space_group_name_H-M   'P 1'
#
loop_
_entity.id
_entity.type
_entity.pdbx_description
1 polymer ?
#
loop_
_entity_poly.entity_id
_entity_poly.type
_entity_poly.pdbx_seq_one_letter_code
_entity_poly.pdbx_strand_id
1 'polypeptide(L)'
;MIVAPATVSLNKGGSQTFTATVNGTMDQNVFWEIAEATPKSGDSTHGFISNGGAYVAPTTVPSPPNITIKAVSGADPTKSGTAAVTLQAGPATSVSITAGSSQVPTFGSTQFIATVTGNLNTAVSWQVNGVTGGGPQSGAISTTGLFKAPNSVPVLASGNNDGQTSEVVVTAISQADNTAMDSVLVTIVPPQQNAQGASSPLGVSGGNAKDSSMVSGQKLCCGGTLGALVSRGSNLYILSNNHAIAMSDSGTVGDPIVQPGLIDNNCATPPTVATLSQFFNMETGPAPKIDAALALINSGAVETTGTILQLGGTASNPPTNGPPHGGSGVAPTVGRTVAKSGRSTGLTCSAIFATQTNVSVQYQKGCGTGSTFNVSFTNQVDVTNNGFSAEGDSGSLIVTQDTADPVALLYAGSGSDTVGNPISDVLNGLADPANPQSKPAIVGDNSLNGHTVAACNLPGPQSATAARLAVQRTAASPEAVQRALTVRDAHLAQLMAYPEMQAVGVGASYDNSLEPAILLFVTKEQPRSNLPAQIVGIRTRIVEGDLFSQRGAVTAAESATLEETVAPPQLVYPISDAEVGRAKIVHAAHAEEWMKKAGVQGVGIGSSADAPGEAALVIFLLRGVPHDPIPPVIDGLRTRVRESSRFRAGFGDAPAKRGCSMPAKRNTQPVASESQPRP
;
A
#
# COMPACT_ATOMS: atom_id res chain seq x y z
N MET A 1 -58.12 37.49 11.56
CA MET A 1 -57.26 36.32 11.88
C MET A 1 -55.93 36.86 12.37
N ILE A 2 -55.34 36.28 13.40
CA ILE A 2 -54.04 36.73 13.96
C ILE A 2 -53.10 35.53 13.94
N VAL A 3 -51.87 35.73 13.45
CA VAL A 3 -50.78 34.74 13.50
C VAL A 3 -49.77 35.19 14.55
N ALA A 4 -49.37 34.27 15.44
CA ALA A 4 -48.39 34.53 16.49
C ALA A 4 -47.25 33.49 16.45
N PRO A 5 -45.99 33.91 16.66
CA PRO A 5 -45.51 35.30 16.73
C PRO A 5 -45.65 36.05 15.39
N ALA A 6 -45.88 37.37 15.43
CA ALA A 6 -46.08 38.20 14.24
C ALA A 6 -44.77 38.44 13.45
N THR A 7 -43.63 38.47 14.15
CA THR A 7 -42.29 38.57 13.56
C THR A 7 -41.31 37.64 14.26
N VAL A 8 -40.42 37.02 13.49
CA VAL A 8 -39.38 36.10 13.97
C VAL A 8 -38.09 36.34 13.22
N SER A 9 -36.97 36.38 13.93
CA SER A 9 -35.63 36.23 13.33
C SER A 9 -35.16 34.80 13.55
N LEU A 10 -34.84 34.08 12.48
CA LEU A 10 -34.49 32.66 12.52
C LEU A 10 -33.20 32.41 11.75
N ASN A 11 -32.26 31.65 12.31
CA ASN A 11 -31.08 31.21 11.57
C ASN A 11 -31.49 30.21 10.48
N LYS A 12 -30.73 30.14 9.38
CA LYS A 12 -30.87 29.08 8.36
C LYS A 12 -30.93 27.69 9.03
N GLY A 13 -31.83 26.83 8.55
CA GLY A 13 -32.08 25.49 9.13
C GLY A 13 -32.79 25.47 10.51
N GLY A 14 -33.08 26.62 11.12
CA GLY A 14 -33.85 26.69 12.36
C GLY A 14 -35.33 26.35 12.16
N SER A 15 -36.10 26.24 13.25
CA SER A 15 -37.55 25.99 13.18
C SER A 15 -38.33 26.89 14.14
N GLN A 16 -39.57 27.21 13.76
CA GLN A 16 -40.50 28.00 14.56
C GLN A 16 -41.92 27.45 14.38
N THR A 17 -42.66 27.32 15.47
CA THR A 17 -44.09 27.00 15.41
C THR A 17 -44.92 28.27 15.46
N PHE A 18 -45.83 28.43 14.51
CA PHE A 18 -46.80 29.51 14.46
C PHE A 18 -48.17 29.01 14.89
N THR A 19 -48.91 29.85 15.60
CA THR A 19 -50.31 29.61 15.94
C THR A 19 -51.19 30.66 15.28
N ALA A 20 -52.41 30.29 14.92
CA ALA A 20 -53.40 31.19 14.35
C ALA A 20 -54.66 31.24 15.22
N THR A 21 -55.28 32.40 15.33
CA THR A 21 -56.60 32.57 15.97
C THR A 21 -57.58 33.15 14.96
N VAL A 22 -58.71 32.45 14.77
CA VAL A 22 -59.78 32.85 13.84
C VAL A 22 -60.92 33.50 14.63
N ASN A 23 -61.01 34.83 14.56
CA ASN A 23 -62.05 35.58 15.28
C ASN A 23 -63.39 35.55 14.51
N GLY A 24 -64.50 35.52 15.25
CA GLY A 24 -65.85 35.64 14.69
C GLY A 24 -66.48 34.32 14.20
N THR A 25 -65.86 33.18 14.47
CA THR A 25 -66.38 31.83 14.16
C THR A 25 -65.91 30.82 15.22
N MET A 26 -66.65 29.71 15.38
CA MET A 26 -66.22 28.57 16.21
C MET A 26 -65.26 27.63 15.48
N ASP A 27 -65.20 27.69 14.14
CA ASP A 27 -64.24 26.92 13.35
C ASP A 27 -62.86 27.59 13.39
N GLN A 28 -61.92 26.94 14.08
CA GLN A 28 -60.56 27.42 14.27
C GLN A 28 -59.55 26.77 13.30
N ASN A 29 -60.02 26.00 12.30
CA ASN A 29 -59.12 25.36 11.34
C ASN A 29 -58.46 26.40 10.42
N VAL A 30 -57.17 26.21 10.15
CA VAL A 30 -56.40 27.03 9.21
C VAL A 30 -55.54 26.17 8.29
N PHE A 31 -55.30 26.67 7.09
CA PHE A 31 -54.31 26.12 6.15
C PHE A 31 -53.06 26.99 6.17
N TRP A 32 -51.91 26.37 6.42
CA TRP A 32 -50.62 27.05 6.48
C TRP A 32 -49.92 27.05 5.14
N GLU A 33 -49.41 28.21 4.75
CA GLU A 33 -48.76 28.45 3.47
C GLU A 33 -47.51 29.33 3.67
N ILE A 34 -46.51 29.11 2.82
CA ILE A 34 -45.38 30.03 2.60
C ILE A 34 -45.73 30.86 1.35
N ALA A 35 -45.86 32.17 1.51
CA ALA A 35 -46.39 33.04 0.45
C ALA A 35 -45.49 33.04 -0.79
N GLU A 36 -44.18 32.97 -0.60
CA GLU A 36 -43.14 33.01 -1.63
C GLU A 36 -42.91 31.65 -2.32
N ALA A 37 -43.28 30.54 -1.67
CA ALA A 37 -43.00 29.20 -2.16
C ALA A 37 -44.03 28.71 -3.20
N THR A 38 -43.57 27.81 -4.08
CA THR A 38 -44.42 27.00 -4.96
C THR A 38 -43.86 25.57 -5.00
N PRO A 39 -44.51 24.58 -4.36
CA PRO A 39 -45.84 24.59 -3.74
C PRO A 39 -45.93 25.40 -2.44
N LYS A 40 -47.15 25.78 -2.03
CA LYS A 40 -47.39 26.62 -0.85
C LYS A 40 -47.00 25.98 0.49
N SER A 41 -46.83 24.67 0.54
CA SER A 41 -46.26 23.97 1.70
C SER A 41 -44.76 24.19 1.87
N GLY A 42 -44.07 24.71 0.85
CA GLY A 42 -42.64 24.98 0.88
C GLY A 42 -41.83 24.35 -0.23
N ASP A 43 -40.58 24.80 -0.32
CA ASP A 43 -39.54 24.32 -1.23
C ASP A 43 -38.15 24.45 -0.57
N SER A 44 -37.10 23.99 -1.25
CA SER A 44 -35.73 24.05 -0.71
C SER A 44 -35.18 25.47 -0.51
N THR A 45 -35.76 26.47 -1.17
CA THR A 45 -35.30 27.87 -1.16
C THR A 45 -35.96 28.68 -0.05
N HIS A 46 -37.21 28.36 0.28
CA HIS A 46 -38.05 29.10 1.23
C HIS A 46 -38.36 28.31 2.50
N GLY A 47 -37.97 27.04 2.60
CA GLY A 47 -38.26 26.17 3.74
C GLY A 47 -39.61 25.47 3.60
N PHE A 48 -40.02 24.75 4.65
CA PHE A 48 -41.26 23.96 4.66
C PHE A 48 -42.13 24.30 5.87
N ILE A 49 -43.45 24.33 5.70
CA ILE A 49 -44.42 24.49 6.78
C ILE A 49 -45.38 23.30 6.83
N SER A 50 -45.59 22.76 8.03
CA SER A 50 -46.54 21.67 8.27
C SER A 50 -47.98 22.19 8.45
N ASN A 51 -48.97 21.29 8.34
CA ASN A 51 -50.37 21.60 8.64
C ASN A 51 -50.60 22.04 10.10
N GLY A 52 -49.66 21.78 11.02
CA GLY A 52 -49.69 22.25 12.40
C GLY A 52 -49.03 23.61 12.63
N GLY A 53 -48.56 24.29 11.57
CA GLY A 53 -47.92 25.60 11.67
C GLY A 53 -46.43 25.57 12.06
N ALA A 54 -45.82 24.38 12.14
CA ALA A 54 -44.37 24.27 12.34
C ALA A 54 -43.63 24.54 11.02
N TYR A 55 -42.90 25.65 10.98
CA TYR A 55 -42.03 26.08 9.88
C TYR A 55 -40.58 25.68 10.14
N VAL A 56 -39.93 25.13 9.11
CA VAL A 56 -38.50 24.79 9.08
C VAL A 56 -37.83 25.65 8.01
N ALA A 57 -36.87 26.48 8.42
CA ALA A 57 -36.14 27.36 7.53
C ALA A 57 -35.24 26.59 6.54
N PRO A 58 -35.01 27.14 5.33
CA PRO A 58 -34.07 26.57 4.36
C PRO A 58 -32.64 26.58 4.90
N THR A 59 -31.78 25.71 4.34
CA THR A 59 -30.34 25.62 4.71
C THR A 59 -29.48 26.69 4.03
N THR A 60 -30.06 27.46 3.09
CA THR A 60 -29.47 28.65 2.46
C THR A 60 -30.37 29.85 2.71
N VAL A 61 -29.79 31.02 3.02
CA VAL A 61 -30.56 32.25 3.18
C VAL A 61 -30.96 32.78 1.79
N PRO A 62 -32.26 32.90 1.48
CA PRO A 62 -32.71 33.43 0.20
C PRO A 62 -32.39 34.92 0.04
N SER A 63 -32.42 35.42 -1.18
CA SER A 63 -32.29 36.85 -1.49
C SER A 63 -33.56 37.31 -2.21
N PRO A 64 -34.48 38.04 -1.53
CA PRO A 64 -34.36 38.61 -0.18
C PRO A 64 -34.51 37.58 0.96
N PRO A 65 -33.99 37.86 2.18
CA PRO A 65 -33.97 36.93 3.31
C PRO A 65 -35.29 36.85 4.08
N ASN A 66 -36.40 37.34 3.50
CA ASN A 66 -37.69 37.47 4.17
C ASN A 66 -38.65 36.40 3.66
N ILE A 67 -39.28 35.68 4.58
CA ILE A 67 -40.31 34.67 4.32
C ILE A 67 -41.60 35.10 4.99
N THR A 68 -42.72 34.99 4.29
CA THR A 68 -44.04 35.32 4.83
C THR A 68 -44.82 34.03 5.06
N ILE A 69 -45.03 33.71 6.33
CA ILE A 69 -45.93 32.62 6.73
C ILE A 69 -47.36 33.16 6.70
N LYS A 70 -48.23 32.51 5.94
CA LYS A 70 -49.65 32.87 5.80
C LYS A 70 -50.50 31.72 6.33
N ALA A 71 -51.41 32.01 7.25
CA ALA A 71 -52.50 31.09 7.57
C ALA A 71 -53.79 31.59 6.90
N VAL A 72 -54.53 30.67 6.28
CA VAL A 72 -55.80 30.93 5.60
C VAL A 72 -56.90 30.25 6.41
N SER A 73 -57.98 30.99 6.71
CA SER A 73 -59.10 30.46 7.49
C SER A 73 -59.83 29.36 6.72
N GLY A 74 -60.07 28.22 7.37
CA GLY A 74 -60.91 27.14 6.81
C GLY A 74 -62.38 27.54 6.70
N ALA A 75 -62.85 28.41 7.60
CA ALA A 75 -64.23 28.90 7.63
C ALA A 75 -64.53 29.96 6.55
N ASP A 76 -63.52 30.73 6.13
CA ASP A 76 -63.63 31.75 5.08
C ASP A 76 -62.26 31.90 4.38
N PRO A 77 -62.07 31.25 3.22
CA PRO A 77 -60.80 31.30 2.49
C PRO A 77 -60.37 32.70 2.02
N THR A 78 -61.25 33.71 2.09
CA THR A 78 -60.91 35.11 1.81
C THR A 78 -60.21 35.81 2.98
N LYS A 79 -60.18 35.18 4.16
CA LYS A 79 -59.53 35.72 5.38
C LYS A 79 -58.22 34.99 5.66
N SER A 80 -57.17 35.78 5.85
CA SER A 80 -55.86 35.28 6.25
C SER A 80 -55.21 36.19 7.29
N GLY A 81 -54.19 35.67 7.96
CA GLY A 81 -53.22 36.44 8.73
C GLY A 81 -51.82 35.99 8.37
N THR A 82 -50.84 36.87 8.58
CA THR A 82 -49.46 36.62 8.19
C THR A 82 -48.50 36.86 9.34
N ALA A 83 -47.35 36.19 9.28
CA ALA A 83 -46.18 36.45 10.10
C ALA A 83 -44.95 36.60 9.21
N ALA A 84 -44.07 37.54 9.56
CA ALA A 84 -42.82 37.75 8.83
C ALA A 84 -41.67 37.02 9.52
N VAL A 85 -40.91 36.24 8.75
CA VAL A 85 -39.69 35.57 9.18
C VAL A 85 -38.51 36.21 8.45
N THR A 86 -37.56 36.75 9.22
CA THR A 86 -36.27 37.22 8.68
C THR A 86 -35.23 36.14 8.91
N LEU A 87 -34.72 35.57 7.83
CA LEU A 87 -33.70 34.54 7.87
C LEU A 87 -32.30 35.16 8.01
N GLN A 88 -31.51 34.65 8.94
CA GLN A 88 -30.15 35.09 9.19
C GLN A 88 -29.16 33.96 8.91
N ALA A 89 -27.96 34.31 8.44
CA ALA A 89 -26.92 33.33 8.12
C ALA A 89 -26.38 32.60 9.37
N GLY A 90 -26.54 33.18 10.57
CA GLY A 90 -25.90 32.73 11.80
C GLY A 90 -24.37 32.93 11.80
N PRO A 91 -23.69 32.66 12.91
CA PRO A 91 -22.23 32.52 12.91
C PRO A 91 -21.82 31.40 11.92
N ALA A 92 -20.74 31.63 11.16
CA ALA A 92 -20.21 30.62 10.27
C ALA A 92 -19.87 29.34 11.06
N THR A 93 -20.29 28.18 10.55
CA THR A 93 -19.86 26.91 11.13
C THR A 93 -18.35 26.78 10.92
N SER A 94 -17.62 26.51 11.99
CA SER A 94 -16.18 26.28 11.93
C SER A 94 -15.83 25.01 12.68
N VAL A 95 -14.79 24.34 12.20
CA VAL A 95 -14.22 23.15 12.84
C VAL A 95 -12.79 23.49 13.22
N SER A 96 -12.35 23.05 14.39
CA SER A 96 -10.94 23.05 14.77
C SER A 96 -10.56 21.72 15.40
N ILE A 97 -9.40 21.19 15.03
CA ILE A 97 -8.81 19.99 15.61
C ILE A 97 -7.78 20.43 16.64
N THR A 98 -7.97 20.01 17.89
CA THR A 98 -6.89 20.02 18.88
C THR A 98 -6.13 18.71 18.77
N ALA A 99 -4.87 18.81 18.33
CA ALA A 99 -4.07 17.64 17.98
C ALA A 99 -3.54 16.91 19.22
N GLY A 100 -3.61 15.56 19.20
CA GLY A 100 -2.65 14.72 19.90
C GLY A 100 -1.27 14.79 19.23
N SER A 101 -0.32 13.92 19.62
CA SER A 101 1.01 13.89 18.99
C SER A 101 0.92 13.84 17.45
N SER A 102 1.64 14.73 16.76
CA SER A 102 1.77 14.72 15.30
C SER A 102 2.66 13.59 14.79
N GLN A 103 3.45 12.95 15.67
CA GLN A 103 4.21 11.75 15.36
C GLN A 103 3.58 10.55 16.06
N VAL A 104 3.17 9.55 15.29
CA VAL A 104 2.53 8.33 15.81
C VAL A 104 3.34 7.13 15.34
N PRO A 105 3.89 6.31 16.24
CA PRO A 105 4.62 5.13 15.81
C PRO A 105 3.70 4.14 15.10
N THR A 106 4.22 3.34 14.18
CA THR A 106 3.48 2.18 13.63
C THR A 106 2.91 1.34 14.78
N PHE A 107 1.70 0.79 14.58
CA PHE A 107 0.90 0.10 15.60
C PHE A 107 0.36 1.01 16.74
N GLY A 108 0.84 2.25 16.87
CA GLY A 108 0.42 3.20 17.89
C GLY A 108 -0.93 3.88 17.61
N SER A 109 -1.38 4.68 18.58
CA SER A 109 -2.61 5.46 18.47
C SER A 109 -2.49 6.83 19.12
N THR A 110 -3.24 7.80 18.63
CA THR A 110 -3.37 9.14 19.22
C THR A 110 -4.82 9.61 19.15
N GLN A 111 -5.24 10.43 20.11
CA GLN A 111 -6.59 10.96 20.17
C GLN A 111 -6.64 12.36 19.55
N PHE A 112 -7.53 12.58 18.58
CA PHE A 112 -7.87 13.90 18.05
C PHE A 112 -9.21 14.36 18.62
N ILE A 113 -9.31 15.65 18.94
CA ILE A 113 -10.56 16.26 19.42
C ILE A 113 -10.96 17.34 18.44
N ALA A 114 -12.14 17.20 17.83
CA ALA A 114 -12.72 18.25 17.00
C ALA A 114 -13.68 19.11 17.82
N THR A 115 -13.57 20.42 17.69
CA THR A 115 -14.55 21.39 18.22
C THR A 115 -15.28 22.01 17.04
N VAL A 116 -16.61 21.94 17.06
CA VAL A 116 -17.47 22.62 16.09
C VAL A 116 -18.10 23.83 16.76
N THR A 117 -17.96 25.00 16.16
CA THR A 117 -18.64 26.24 16.61
C THR A 117 -19.55 26.78 15.51
N GLY A 118 -20.47 27.67 15.88
CA GLY A 118 -21.41 28.27 14.93
C GLY A 118 -22.61 27.39 14.55
N ASN A 119 -22.74 26.19 15.14
CA ASN A 119 -23.88 25.29 14.94
C ASN A 119 -24.25 24.55 16.23
N LEU A 120 -25.52 24.17 16.40
CA LEU A 120 -25.99 23.33 17.51
C LEU A 120 -25.66 21.85 17.31
N ASN A 121 -25.57 21.40 16.05
CA ASN A 121 -25.04 20.08 15.74
C ASN A 121 -23.51 20.16 15.69
N THR A 122 -22.88 19.58 16.71
CA THR A 122 -21.42 19.55 16.87
C THR A 122 -20.77 18.25 16.43
N ALA A 123 -21.53 17.35 15.79
CA ALA A 123 -21.00 16.08 15.30
C ALA A 123 -20.08 16.30 14.08
N VAL A 124 -19.04 15.48 13.99
CA VAL A 124 -18.10 15.47 12.85
C VAL A 124 -18.03 14.08 12.22
N SER A 125 -17.68 14.06 10.93
CA SER A 125 -17.21 12.86 10.24
C SER A 125 -15.68 12.93 10.14
N TRP A 126 -15.02 11.83 10.51
CA TRP A 126 -13.56 11.74 10.46
C TRP A 126 -13.10 11.01 9.21
N GLN A 127 -12.05 11.53 8.59
CA GLN A 127 -11.40 10.93 7.43
C GLN A 127 -9.88 10.82 7.64
N VAL A 128 -9.27 9.81 7.00
CA VAL A 128 -7.82 9.73 6.81
C VAL A 128 -7.55 9.71 5.31
N ASN A 129 -6.73 10.65 4.81
CA ASN A 129 -6.45 10.84 3.39
C ASN A 129 -7.72 10.91 2.52
N GLY A 130 -8.76 11.60 3.00
CA GLY A 130 -10.04 11.74 2.31
C GLY A 130 -10.97 10.51 2.37
N VAL A 131 -10.55 9.42 3.02
CA VAL A 131 -11.38 8.21 3.21
C VAL A 131 -12.03 8.25 4.60
N THR A 132 -13.37 8.24 4.64
CA THR A 132 -14.14 8.17 5.90
C THR A 132 -13.75 6.94 6.71
N GLY A 133 -13.33 7.16 7.97
CA GLY A 133 -12.83 6.11 8.86
C GLY A 133 -11.42 5.60 8.56
N GLY A 134 -10.82 6.01 7.45
CA GLY A 134 -9.48 5.61 7.01
C GLY A 134 -9.41 4.19 6.41
N GLY A 135 -8.21 3.60 6.43
CA GLY A 135 -7.95 2.29 5.80
C GLY A 135 -6.71 1.57 6.35
N PRO A 136 -6.50 0.29 5.99
CA PRO A 136 -5.45 -0.54 6.58
C PRO A 136 -4.02 -0.08 6.27
N GLN A 137 -3.80 0.65 5.17
CA GLN A 137 -2.48 1.16 4.78
C GLN A 137 -2.20 2.58 5.28
N SER A 138 -3.23 3.40 5.47
CA SER A 138 -3.11 4.82 5.89
C SER A 138 -3.44 5.04 7.37
N GLY A 139 -3.96 4.04 8.06
CA GLY A 139 -4.46 4.16 9.43
C GLY A 139 -5.97 4.34 9.47
N ALA A 140 -6.56 3.99 10.61
CA ALA A 140 -8.00 4.07 10.84
C ALA A 140 -8.32 5.12 11.88
N ILE A 141 -9.44 5.83 11.72
CA ILE A 141 -9.93 6.80 12.69
C ILE A 141 -11.37 6.48 13.08
N SER A 142 -11.62 6.41 14.39
CA SER A 142 -12.96 6.16 14.92
C SER A 142 -13.85 7.40 14.79
N THR A 143 -15.17 7.21 14.97
CA THR A 143 -16.14 8.31 15.05
C THR A 143 -15.86 9.28 16.21
N THR A 144 -15.12 8.85 17.23
CA THR A 144 -14.70 9.68 18.37
C THR A 144 -13.33 10.31 18.18
N GLY A 145 -12.68 10.18 17.03
CA GLY A 145 -11.39 10.82 16.73
C GLY A 145 -10.15 10.06 17.22
N LEU A 146 -10.29 8.83 17.74
CA LEU A 146 -9.13 7.97 18.03
C LEU A 146 -8.53 7.49 16.71
N PHE A 147 -7.35 8.00 16.36
CA PHE A 147 -6.55 7.55 15.22
C PHE A 147 -5.63 6.40 15.63
N LYS A 148 -5.64 5.32 14.86
CA LYS A 148 -4.72 4.19 14.98
C LYS A 148 -3.83 4.18 13.74
N ALA A 149 -2.53 4.33 13.96
CA ALA A 149 -1.56 4.25 12.89
C ALA A 149 -1.60 2.86 12.24
N PRO A 150 -1.28 2.77 10.94
CA PRO A 150 -1.10 1.48 10.29
C PRO A 150 0.12 0.76 10.90
N ASN A 151 0.22 -0.51 10.55
CA ASN A 151 1.21 -1.43 11.11
C ASN A 151 2.56 -1.40 10.37
N SER A 152 2.61 -0.65 9.28
CA SER A 152 3.81 -0.32 8.55
C SER A 152 3.72 1.12 8.08
N VAL A 153 4.86 1.76 7.83
CA VAL A 153 4.84 3.06 7.17
C VAL A 153 4.26 2.90 5.76
N PRO A 154 3.23 3.68 5.37
CA PRO A 154 2.70 3.62 4.02
C PRO A 154 3.78 3.96 2.99
N VAL A 155 3.89 3.12 1.96
CA VAL A 155 4.80 3.35 0.83
C VAL A 155 3.96 3.55 -0.40
N LEU A 156 4.03 4.73 -1.01
CA LEU A 156 3.57 4.93 -2.36
C LEU A 156 4.45 4.13 -3.30
N ALA A 157 3.81 3.35 -4.17
CA ALA A 157 4.45 2.72 -5.32
C ALA A 157 4.88 3.80 -6.34
N SER A 158 5.90 4.60 -6.01
CA SER A 158 6.57 5.44 -6.99
C SER A 158 7.47 4.54 -7.84
N GLY A 159 7.64 4.87 -9.13
CA GLY A 159 8.51 4.13 -10.03
C GLY A 159 10.00 4.12 -9.62
N ASN A 160 10.36 4.83 -8.55
CA ASN A 160 11.73 4.93 -8.06
C ASN A 160 11.93 4.27 -6.69
N ASN A 161 10.86 3.78 -6.02
CA ASN A 161 10.87 3.39 -4.61
C ASN A 161 11.13 4.53 -3.59
N ASP A 162 11.38 5.77 -4.05
CA ASP A 162 11.44 7.02 -3.25
C ASP A 162 10.17 7.32 -2.41
N GLY A 163 9.08 6.59 -2.65
CA GLY A 163 7.72 6.95 -2.26
C GLY A 163 7.32 6.67 -0.81
N GLN A 164 8.20 6.76 0.18
CA GLN A 164 7.76 6.65 1.57
C GLN A 164 6.87 7.85 1.93
N THR A 165 5.57 7.63 2.15
CA THR A 165 4.74 8.62 2.83
C THR A 165 4.64 8.20 4.28
N SER A 166 5.54 8.76 5.08
CA SER A 166 5.35 8.78 6.52
C SER A 166 4.19 9.69 6.91
N GLU A 167 3.58 10.45 6.00
CA GLU A 167 2.55 11.44 6.34
C GLU A 167 1.15 11.02 5.86
N VAL A 168 0.17 11.18 6.74
CA VAL A 168 -1.26 11.05 6.43
C VAL A 168 -2.01 12.27 6.94
N VAL A 169 -3.08 12.63 6.25
CA VAL A 169 -3.93 13.78 6.60
C VAL A 169 -5.16 13.27 7.33
N VAL A 170 -5.34 13.70 8.57
CA VAL A 170 -6.55 13.45 9.34
C VAL A 170 -7.45 14.67 9.24
N THR A 171 -8.69 14.47 8.78
CA THR A 171 -9.66 15.55 8.54
C THR A 171 -10.92 15.33 9.38
N ALA A 172 -11.38 16.39 10.06
CA ALA A 172 -12.69 16.45 10.71
C ALA A 172 -13.59 17.34 9.86
N ILE A 173 -14.75 16.81 9.45
CA ILE A 173 -15.75 17.51 8.63
C ILE A 173 -17.02 17.65 9.45
N SER A 174 -17.56 18.86 9.60
CA SER A 174 -18.84 19.07 10.30
C SER A 174 -19.97 18.33 9.58
N GLN A 175 -20.79 17.57 10.32
CA GLN A 175 -21.99 16.94 9.75
C GLN A 175 -23.11 17.95 9.47
N ALA A 176 -23.03 19.14 10.08
CA ALA A 176 -24.00 20.20 9.90
C ALA A 176 -23.70 21.07 8.66
N ASP A 177 -22.42 21.15 8.27
CA ASP A 177 -21.94 21.88 7.11
C ASP A 177 -20.66 21.20 6.58
N ASN A 178 -20.79 20.40 5.52
CA ASN A 178 -19.66 19.64 4.97
C ASN A 178 -18.58 20.52 4.32
N THR A 179 -18.78 21.83 4.21
CA THR A 179 -17.75 22.78 3.77
C THR A 179 -16.88 23.27 4.93
N ALA A 180 -17.35 23.12 6.17
CA ALA A 180 -16.60 23.42 7.37
C ALA A 180 -15.78 22.19 7.80
N MET A 181 -14.46 22.30 7.68
CA MET A 181 -13.54 21.23 8.04
C MET A 181 -12.21 21.79 8.57
N ASP A 182 -11.48 20.96 9.29
CA ASP A 182 -10.09 21.20 9.67
C ASP A 182 -9.27 19.94 9.42
N SER A 183 -7.96 20.09 9.22
CA SER A 183 -7.06 18.99 8.89
C SER A 183 -5.72 19.10 9.62
N VAL A 184 -5.22 17.96 10.09
CA VAL A 184 -3.91 17.84 10.72
C VAL A 184 -3.05 16.81 9.98
N LEU A 185 -1.77 17.13 9.81
CA LEU A 185 -0.78 16.22 9.27
C LEU A 185 -0.25 15.31 10.38
N VAL A 186 -0.30 14.01 10.16
CA VAL A 186 0.21 12.99 11.08
C VAL A 186 1.36 12.27 10.41
N THR A 187 2.53 12.32 11.04
CA THR A 187 3.71 11.55 10.63
C THR A 187 3.70 10.19 11.34
N ILE A 188 3.46 9.12 10.60
CA ILE A 188 3.68 7.74 10.98
C ILE A 188 5.18 7.44 10.97
N VAL A 189 5.72 7.08 12.12
CA VAL A 189 7.16 6.79 12.26
C VAL A 189 7.41 5.31 12.61
N PRO A 190 8.39 4.65 11.99
CA PRO A 190 8.81 3.33 12.43
C PRO A 190 9.74 3.49 13.64
N PRO A 191 9.54 2.75 14.76
CA PRO A 191 10.47 2.81 15.90
C PRO A 191 11.91 2.38 15.54
N GLN A 192 12.10 1.72 14.40
CA GLN A 192 13.37 1.29 13.84
C GLN A 192 14.31 2.46 13.47
N GLN A 193 13.80 3.68 13.28
CA GLN A 193 14.62 4.87 13.01
C GLN A 193 15.24 5.48 14.29
N ASN A 194 14.69 5.14 15.46
CA ASN A 194 15.12 5.76 16.70
C ASN A 194 16.54 5.33 17.08
N ALA A 195 17.27 6.26 17.73
CA ALA A 195 18.49 5.90 18.44
C ALA A 195 18.19 4.83 19.49
N GLN A 196 18.97 3.76 19.50
CA GLN A 196 18.83 2.70 20.48
C GLN A 196 19.85 2.92 21.61
N GLY A 197 19.57 2.33 22.77
CA GLY A 197 20.45 2.39 23.93
C GLY A 197 21.68 1.48 23.79
N ALA A 198 22.37 1.23 24.90
CA ALA A 198 23.36 0.15 24.93
C ALA A 198 22.67 -1.20 24.69
N SER A 199 23.34 -2.12 24.00
CA SER A 199 22.79 -3.40 23.55
C SER A 199 21.55 -3.21 22.68
N SER A 200 21.72 -2.59 21.52
CA SER A 200 20.65 -2.35 20.56
C SER A 200 20.17 -3.65 19.91
N PRO A 201 18.86 -3.83 19.70
CA PRO A 201 18.36 -4.88 18.82
C PRO A 201 18.73 -4.59 17.36
N LEU A 202 18.60 -5.59 16.50
CA LEU A 202 18.73 -5.48 15.06
C LEU A 202 17.38 -5.20 14.39
N GLY A 203 17.36 -5.13 13.06
CA GLY A 203 16.23 -4.62 12.29
C GLY A 203 16.03 -3.11 12.46
N VAL A 204 17.08 -2.39 12.88
CA VAL A 204 17.07 -0.95 13.14
C VAL A 204 17.98 -0.19 12.17
N SER A 205 17.83 1.13 12.14
CA SER A 205 18.64 2.03 11.34
C SER A 205 20.13 1.89 11.64
N GLY A 206 20.95 1.80 10.60
CA GLY A 206 22.39 1.90 10.69
C GLY A 206 23.06 2.01 9.33
N GLY A 207 24.37 2.19 9.32
CA GLY A 207 25.12 2.37 8.08
C GLY A 207 26.59 2.62 8.33
N ASN A 208 27.36 2.76 7.25
CA ASN A 208 28.75 3.20 7.36
C ASN A 208 28.81 4.68 7.75
N ALA A 209 29.64 5.05 8.74
CA ALA A 209 29.74 6.44 9.20
C ALA A 209 30.32 7.40 8.16
N LYS A 210 30.81 6.88 7.03
CA LYS A 210 31.35 7.64 5.91
C LYS A 210 30.35 7.78 4.75
N ASP A 211 29.18 7.14 4.81
CA ASP A 211 28.23 7.09 3.70
C ASP A 211 27.40 8.37 3.58
N SER A 212 28.06 9.42 3.10
CA SER A 212 27.48 10.74 2.86
C SER A 212 28.12 11.39 1.65
N SER A 213 27.42 12.32 1.03
CA SER A 213 27.89 13.05 -0.14
C SER A 213 27.33 14.46 -0.17
N MET A 214 28.01 15.37 -0.87
CA MET A 214 27.49 16.73 -1.09
C MET A 214 26.66 16.76 -2.37
N VAL A 215 25.36 17.03 -2.24
CA VAL A 215 24.42 17.17 -3.37
C VAL A 215 23.86 18.58 -3.34
N SER A 216 24.11 19.36 -4.40
CA SER A 216 23.64 20.76 -4.52
C SER A 216 23.99 21.64 -3.29
N GLY A 217 25.16 21.44 -2.69
CA GLY A 217 25.61 22.21 -1.52
C GLY A 217 25.04 21.74 -0.17
N GLN A 218 24.23 20.69 -0.14
CA GLN A 218 23.72 20.06 1.08
C GLN A 218 24.37 18.69 1.29
N LYS A 219 24.66 18.33 2.55
CA LYS A 219 25.15 17.00 2.90
C LYS A 219 23.97 16.03 2.89
N LEU A 220 23.96 15.11 1.92
CA LEU A 220 23.06 13.97 1.87
C LEU A 220 23.72 12.80 2.61
N CYS A 221 22.95 12.09 3.43
CA CYS A 221 23.42 10.94 4.18
C CYS A 221 22.58 9.72 3.90
N CYS A 222 23.26 8.59 3.84
CA CYS A 222 22.68 7.32 3.50
C CYS A 222 22.74 6.39 4.71
N GLY A 223 22.05 5.28 4.57
CA GLY A 223 21.93 4.25 5.57
C GLY A 223 20.92 3.20 5.13
N GLY A 224 20.87 2.13 5.89
CA GLY A 224 19.92 1.05 5.69
C GLY A 224 19.54 0.44 7.02
N THR A 225 19.41 -0.87 7.03
CA THR A 225 19.04 -1.66 8.19
C THR A 225 20.23 -2.51 8.64
N LEU A 226 20.54 -2.49 9.94
CA LEU A 226 21.41 -3.47 10.58
C LEU A 226 20.56 -4.74 10.78
N GLY A 227 20.68 -5.69 9.86
CA GLY A 227 19.65 -6.71 9.61
C GLY A 227 19.55 -7.82 10.63
N ALA A 228 20.62 -8.59 10.74
CA ALA A 228 20.67 -9.80 11.55
C ALA A 228 22.06 -9.99 12.16
N LEU A 229 22.12 -10.82 13.20
CA LEU A 229 23.37 -11.16 13.84
C LEU A 229 23.81 -12.51 13.28
N VAL A 230 25.09 -12.62 12.96
CA VAL A 230 25.70 -13.89 12.56
C VAL A 230 26.93 -14.20 13.38
N SER A 231 27.15 -15.47 13.65
CA SER A 231 28.35 -15.96 14.31
C SER A 231 29.28 -16.63 13.30
N ARG A 232 30.57 -16.36 13.39
CA ARG A 232 31.61 -17.16 12.72
C ARG A 232 32.76 -17.39 13.69
N GLY A 233 32.90 -18.62 14.17
CA GLY A 233 33.74 -18.92 15.34
C GLY A 233 33.19 -18.24 16.60
N SER A 234 34.05 -17.63 17.41
CA SER A 234 33.66 -16.88 18.61
C SER A 234 33.19 -15.45 18.33
N ASN A 235 33.31 -15.00 17.08
CA ASN A 235 33.02 -13.62 16.71
C ASN A 235 31.56 -13.46 16.27
N LEU A 236 30.97 -12.33 16.67
CA LEU A 236 29.63 -11.92 16.29
C LEU A 236 29.70 -10.73 15.32
N TYR A 237 28.92 -10.80 14.26
CA TYR A 237 28.89 -9.81 13.20
C TYR A 237 27.46 -9.36 12.93
N ILE A 238 27.28 -8.07 12.67
CA ILE A 238 26.08 -7.56 12.00
C ILE A 238 26.17 -7.97 10.53
N LEU A 239 25.12 -8.61 10.04
CA LEU A 239 24.84 -8.84 8.63
C LEU A 239 23.94 -7.70 8.10
N SER A 240 24.37 -7.06 7.02
CA SER A 240 23.59 -6.08 6.25
C SER A 240 24.01 -6.15 4.78
N ASN A 241 23.44 -5.29 3.93
CA ASN A 241 23.85 -5.22 2.52
C ASN A 241 25.22 -4.57 2.36
N ASN A 242 25.92 -4.97 1.29
CA ASN A 242 27.11 -4.25 0.85
C ASN A 242 26.77 -2.78 0.59
N HIS A 243 25.71 -2.49 -0.16
CA HIS A 243 25.42 -1.09 -0.48
C HIS A 243 25.05 -0.23 0.75
N ALA A 244 24.70 -0.84 1.88
CA ALA A 244 24.34 -0.13 3.11
C ALA A 244 25.53 0.11 4.07
N ILE A 245 26.45 -0.86 4.20
CA ILE A 245 27.57 -0.76 5.17
C ILE A 245 28.97 -0.83 4.53
N ALA A 246 29.05 -1.23 3.26
CA ALA A 246 30.26 -1.21 2.43
C ALA A 246 30.16 -0.23 1.24
N MET A 247 29.17 0.68 1.26
CA MET A 247 29.05 1.82 0.34
C MET A 247 29.14 1.42 -1.14
N SER A 248 28.44 0.36 -1.55
CA SER A 248 28.40 -0.14 -2.92
C SER A 248 29.81 -0.44 -3.46
N ASP A 249 30.54 -1.31 -2.78
CA ASP A 249 31.94 -1.69 -3.04
C ASP A 249 33.00 -0.61 -2.77
N SER A 250 32.64 0.57 -2.25
CA SER A 250 33.60 1.65 -1.96
C SER A 250 34.07 1.74 -0.50
N GLY A 251 33.49 0.93 0.39
CA GLY A 251 33.88 0.83 1.79
C GLY A 251 35.24 0.17 2.00
N THR A 252 35.87 0.48 3.13
CA THR A 252 37.14 -0.09 3.54
C THR A 252 36.95 -0.94 4.80
N VAL A 253 37.49 -2.16 4.81
CA VAL A 253 37.54 -2.98 6.05
C VAL A 253 38.21 -2.16 7.16
N GLY A 254 37.59 -2.09 8.33
CA GLY A 254 37.96 -1.18 9.41
C GLY A 254 37.06 0.06 9.53
N ASP A 255 36.18 0.31 8.55
CA ASP A 255 35.25 1.44 8.62
C ASP A 255 34.27 1.32 9.79
N PRO A 256 33.96 2.44 10.49
CA PRO A 256 32.99 2.45 11.58
C PRO A 256 31.56 2.29 11.05
N ILE A 257 30.82 1.37 11.65
CA ILE A 257 29.39 1.17 11.44
C ILE A 257 28.63 1.73 12.64
N VAL A 258 27.65 2.58 12.36
CA VAL A 258 26.99 3.41 13.36
C VAL A 258 25.49 3.12 13.47
N GLN A 259 24.93 3.38 14.66
CA GLN A 259 23.51 3.23 14.99
C GLN A 259 23.06 4.45 15.83
N PRO A 260 21.98 5.16 15.45
CA PRO A 260 21.23 5.00 14.19
C PRO A 260 22.08 5.34 12.97
N GLY A 261 21.62 5.05 11.76
CA GLY A 261 22.33 5.44 10.54
C GLY A 261 22.43 6.97 10.41
N LEU A 262 23.39 7.47 9.62
CA LEU A 262 23.58 8.92 9.43
C LEU A 262 22.30 9.63 8.96
N ILE A 263 21.52 8.96 8.11
CA ILE A 263 20.24 9.46 7.59
C ILE A 263 19.21 9.77 8.68
N ASP A 264 19.22 9.01 9.78
CA ASP A 264 18.26 9.18 10.89
C ASP A 264 18.87 9.94 12.07
N ASN A 265 20.12 10.44 11.92
CA ASN A 265 20.83 11.23 12.92
C ASN A 265 21.27 12.61 12.40
N ASN A 266 20.52 13.19 11.45
CA ASN A 266 20.82 14.50 10.85
C ASN A 266 22.27 14.61 10.33
N CYS A 267 22.81 13.54 9.75
CA CYS A 267 24.19 13.47 9.28
C CYS A 267 25.29 13.65 10.35
N ALA A 268 24.92 13.71 11.64
CA ALA A 268 25.86 13.69 12.75
C ALA A 268 26.31 12.26 13.01
N THR A 269 27.59 12.08 13.35
CA THR A 269 28.14 10.74 13.62
C THR A 269 27.63 10.23 14.97
N PRO A 270 26.80 9.17 15.00
CA PRO A 270 26.33 8.55 16.23
C PRO A 270 27.36 7.55 16.78
N PRO A 271 27.05 6.84 17.90
CA PRO A 271 27.91 5.78 18.41
C PRO A 271 28.23 4.71 17.36
N THR A 272 29.49 4.29 17.34
CA THR A 272 29.94 3.15 16.53
C THR A 272 29.58 1.85 17.24
N VAL A 273 28.76 1.03 16.59
CA VAL A 273 28.29 -0.25 17.14
C VAL A 273 29.05 -1.45 16.58
N ALA A 274 29.72 -1.29 15.44
CA ALA A 274 30.50 -2.35 14.81
C ALA A 274 31.58 -1.77 13.88
N THR A 275 32.46 -2.63 13.37
CA THR A 275 33.49 -2.28 12.40
C THR A 275 33.38 -3.17 11.17
N LEU A 276 33.32 -2.58 9.97
CA LEU A 276 33.23 -3.32 8.71
C LEU A 276 34.38 -4.33 8.62
N SER A 277 34.06 -5.60 8.40
CA SER A 277 35.02 -6.71 8.47
C SER A 277 35.18 -7.45 7.15
N GLN A 278 34.10 -7.57 6.37
CA GLN A 278 34.07 -8.29 5.10
C GLN A 278 32.87 -7.81 4.29
N PHE A 279 32.97 -7.82 2.96
CA PHE A 279 31.84 -7.65 2.07
C PHE A 279 32.08 -8.40 0.75
N PHE A 280 31.00 -8.77 0.09
CA PHE A 280 31.07 -9.35 -1.25
C PHE A 280 31.17 -8.23 -2.29
N ASN A 281 32.17 -8.25 -3.17
CA ASN A 281 32.32 -7.22 -4.21
C ASN A 281 31.32 -7.46 -5.35
N MET A 282 30.30 -6.60 -5.48
CA MET A 282 29.18 -6.83 -6.39
C MET A 282 29.55 -6.63 -7.86
N GLU A 283 30.45 -5.70 -8.18
CA GLU A 283 30.86 -5.45 -9.56
C GLU A 283 31.80 -6.54 -10.08
N THR A 284 32.84 -6.85 -9.31
CA THR A 284 33.96 -7.69 -9.76
C THR A 284 33.94 -9.11 -9.20
N GLY A 285 33.08 -9.40 -8.21
CA GLY A 285 32.97 -10.73 -7.62
C GLY A 285 32.37 -11.79 -8.56
N PRO A 286 32.67 -13.08 -8.33
CA PRO A 286 32.19 -14.17 -9.16
C PRO A 286 30.69 -14.44 -8.96
N ALA A 287 30.02 -15.06 -9.92
CA ALA A 287 28.65 -15.56 -9.72
C ALA A 287 28.65 -16.82 -8.82
N PRO A 288 27.56 -17.09 -8.07
CA PRO A 288 26.39 -16.23 -7.88
C PRO A 288 26.74 -15.02 -7.02
N LYS A 289 26.29 -13.83 -7.45
CA LYS A 289 26.55 -12.57 -6.74
C LYS A 289 25.58 -12.42 -5.58
N ILE A 290 26.02 -11.76 -4.51
CA ILE A 290 25.20 -11.35 -3.36
C ILE A 290 25.49 -9.89 -3.01
N ASP A 291 24.52 -9.22 -2.42
CA ASP A 291 24.67 -7.87 -1.88
C ASP A 291 24.69 -7.96 -0.35
N ALA A 292 25.86 -8.29 0.20
CA ALA A 292 25.99 -8.52 1.63
C ALA A 292 27.36 -8.15 2.18
N ALA A 293 27.37 -7.78 3.46
CA ALA A 293 28.54 -7.40 4.22
C ALA A 293 28.40 -7.77 5.70
N LEU A 294 29.54 -7.97 6.35
CA LEU A 294 29.68 -8.29 7.76
C LEU A 294 30.43 -7.17 8.49
N ALA A 295 29.93 -6.74 9.64
CA ALA A 295 30.62 -5.83 10.54
C ALA A 295 30.77 -6.46 11.93
N LEU A 296 32.00 -6.55 12.45
CA LEU A 296 32.31 -7.12 13.76
C LEU A 296 31.75 -6.22 14.86
N ILE A 297 30.94 -6.76 15.78
CA ILE A 297 30.29 -5.95 16.81
C ILE A 297 31.27 -5.42 17.85
N ASN A 298 31.00 -4.22 18.35
CA ASN A 298 31.61 -3.72 19.57
C ASN A 298 30.90 -4.35 20.77
N SER A 299 31.67 -4.83 21.75
CA SER A 299 31.12 -5.47 22.95
C SER A 299 30.13 -4.55 23.67
N GLY A 300 28.93 -5.07 23.95
CA GLY A 300 27.85 -4.33 24.63
C GLY A 300 27.08 -3.33 23.77
N ALA A 301 27.42 -3.17 22.49
CA ALA A 301 26.72 -2.25 21.59
C ALA A 301 25.48 -2.89 20.94
N VAL A 302 25.46 -4.20 20.75
CA VAL A 302 24.38 -4.96 20.08
C VAL A 302 23.95 -6.13 20.97
N GLU A 303 22.65 -6.43 21.01
CA GLU A 303 22.15 -7.64 21.67
C GLU A 303 22.74 -8.90 21.05
N THR A 304 23.29 -9.79 21.87
CA THR A 304 24.01 -10.99 21.40
C THR A 304 23.11 -12.19 21.14
N THR A 305 21.81 -12.09 21.41
CA THR A 305 20.80 -13.12 21.17
C THR A 305 20.25 -13.11 19.74
N GLY A 306 20.66 -12.13 18.91
CA GLY A 306 20.12 -11.97 17.57
C GLY A 306 18.74 -11.32 17.51
N THR A 307 18.29 -10.70 18.61
CA THR A 307 16.99 -10.01 18.70
C THR A 307 16.80 -9.00 17.58
N ILE A 308 15.67 -9.08 16.88
CA ILE A 308 15.23 -8.11 15.86
C ILE A 308 14.01 -7.35 16.40
N LEU A 309 14.02 -6.02 16.24
CA LEU A 309 12.95 -5.13 16.72
C LEU A 309 11.60 -5.56 16.13
N GLN A 310 10.58 -5.68 16.97
CA GLN A 310 9.20 -6.06 16.61
C GLN A 310 8.99 -7.45 15.94
N LEU A 311 10.00 -8.32 15.89
CA LEU A 311 9.90 -9.64 15.23
C LEU A 311 9.31 -10.74 16.13
N GLY A 312 9.06 -10.47 17.41
CA GLY A 312 8.76 -11.50 18.42
C GLY A 312 7.42 -12.22 18.26
N GLY A 313 7.30 -13.33 18.99
CA GLY A 313 6.13 -14.23 18.93
C GLY A 313 5.00 -13.95 19.91
N THR A 314 5.05 -12.86 20.67
CA THR A 314 3.94 -12.49 21.57
C THR A 314 2.99 -11.53 20.86
N ALA A 315 1.70 -11.86 20.84
CA ALA A 315 0.66 -11.00 20.30
C ALA A 315 0.41 -9.80 21.23
N SER A 316 1.19 -8.73 21.06
CA SER A 316 1.05 -7.46 21.76
C SER A 316 0.94 -6.29 20.78
N ASN A 317 0.37 -5.18 21.23
CA ASN A 317 0.36 -3.92 20.49
C ASN A 317 0.95 -2.80 21.38
N PRO A 318 2.18 -2.31 21.12
CA PRO A 318 3.03 -2.63 19.97
C PRO A 318 3.64 -4.05 20.04
N PRO A 319 4.12 -4.60 18.91
CA PRO A 319 4.76 -5.92 18.88
C PRO A 319 6.02 -6.03 19.74
N THR A 320 6.25 -7.20 20.35
CA THR A 320 7.50 -7.51 21.06
C THR A 320 8.68 -7.70 20.11
N ASN A 321 9.89 -7.44 20.58
CA ASN A 321 11.12 -7.85 19.87
C ASN A 321 11.32 -9.37 19.98
N GLY A 322 12.04 -9.97 19.03
CA GLY A 322 12.40 -11.38 19.11
C GLY A 322 13.49 -11.77 18.12
N PRO A 323 14.29 -12.81 18.44
CA PRO A 323 15.31 -13.30 17.52
C PRO A 323 14.71 -14.09 16.35
N PRO A 324 15.35 -14.16 15.18
CA PRO A 324 14.98 -15.14 14.17
C PRO A 324 15.34 -16.57 14.65
N HIS A 325 14.95 -17.61 13.92
CA HIS A 325 15.52 -18.94 14.12
C HIS A 325 17.01 -18.93 13.72
N GLY A 326 17.87 -19.46 14.58
CA GLY A 326 19.30 -19.60 14.34
C GLY A 326 19.64 -20.65 13.26
N GLY A 327 20.84 -20.55 12.70
CA GLY A 327 21.39 -21.54 11.76
C GLY A 327 21.50 -21.05 10.32
N SER A 328 21.31 -21.95 9.36
CA SER A 328 21.54 -21.69 7.93
C SER A 328 20.34 -21.08 7.19
N GLY A 329 19.18 -20.99 7.85
CA GLY A 329 17.91 -20.65 7.22
C GLY A 329 17.31 -21.78 6.38
N VAL A 330 16.21 -21.46 5.71
CA VAL A 330 15.40 -22.39 4.90
C VAL A 330 15.35 -21.97 3.44
N ALA A 331 15.09 -22.92 2.55
CA ALA A 331 14.94 -22.64 1.13
C ALA A 331 13.65 -21.83 0.87
N PRO A 332 13.70 -20.80 0.01
CA PRO A 332 12.51 -20.04 -0.37
C PRO A 332 11.54 -20.90 -1.17
N THR A 333 10.25 -20.75 -0.89
CA THR A 333 9.17 -21.47 -1.58
C THR A 333 8.09 -20.48 -2.03
N VAL A 334 7.62 -20.61 -3.27
CA VAL A 334 6.54 -19.75 -3.81
C VAL A 334 5.30 -19.86 -2.92
N GLY A 335 4.69 -18.72 -2.59
CA GLY A 335 3.53 -18.62 -1.70
C GLY A 335 3.86 -18.67 -0.20
N ARG A 336 5.12 -18.92 0.19
CA ARG A 336 5.53 -18.86 1.60
C ARG A 336 5.30 -17.46 2.14
N THR A 337 4.55 -17.37 3.22
CA THR A 337 4.31 -16.13 3.96
C THR A 337 5.57 -15.71 4.72
N VAL A 338 6.01 -14.48 4.51
CA VAL A 338 7.25 -13.93 5.05
C VAL A 338 7.04 -12.60 5.77
N ALA A 339 7.98 -12.26 6.65
CA ALA A 339 8.04 -11.01 7.39
C ALA A 339 9.45 -10.42 7.36
N LYS A 340 9.56 -9.11 7.58
CA LYS A 340 10.84 -8.43 7.82
C LYS A 340 10.63 -7.21 8.72
N SER A 341 11.63 -6.88 9.55
CA SER A 341 11.71 -5.59 10.24
C SER A 341 12.85 -4.76 9.66
N GLY A 342 12.51 -3.58 9.14
CA GLY A 342 13.45 -2.68 8.48
C GLY A 342 13.28 -1.24 8.89
N ARG A 343 14.32 -0.43 8.68
CA ARG A 343 14.39 0.96 9.13
C ARG A 343 13.21 1.81 8.64
N SER A 344 12.75 1.62 7.41
CA SER A 344 11.83 2.54 6.75
C SER A 344 10.39 2.11 6.90
N THR A 345 10.08 0.85 6.63
CA THR A 345 8.69 0.40 6.68
C THR A 345 8.31 -0.24 8.02
N GLY A 346 9.29 -0.44 8.90
CA GLY A 346 9.10 -1.16 10.15
C GLY A 346 8.91 -2.66 9.91
N LEU A 347 8.11 -3.30 10.77
CA LEU A 347 7.70 -4.68 10.57
C LEU A 347 6.63 -4.77 9.47
N THR A 348 6.89 -5.54 8.41
CA THR A 348 5.92 -5.81 7.34
C THR A 348 5.82 -7.30 7.05
N CYS A 349 4.70 -7.69 6.46
CA CYS A 349 4.37 -9.06 6.10
C CYS A 349 3.92 -9.12 4.64
N SER A 350 4.28 -10.18 3.94
CA SER A 350 3.92 -10.45 2.54
C SER A 350 4.09 -11.96 2.23
N ALA A 351 4.12 -12.33 0.95
CA ALA A 351 4.42 -13.68 0.48
C ALA A 351 5.44 -13.67 -0.66
N ILE A 352 6.22 -14.75 -0.76
CA ILE A 352 7.17 -14.97 -1.85
C ILE A 352 6.40 -15.16 -3.15
N PHE A 353 6.58 -14.26 -4.10
CA PHE A 353 5.92 -14.25 -5.40
C PHE A 353 6.61 -15.19 -6.39
N ALA A 354 7.94 -15.10 -6.46
CA ALA A 354 8.75 -15.95 -7.31
C ALA A 354 10.07 -16.34 -6.61
N THR A 355 10.63 -17.46 -7.05
CA THR A 355 11.93 -17.98 -6.62
C THR A 355 12.80 -18.21 -7.85
N GLN A 356 14.10 -18.45 -7.63
CA GLN A 356 15.07 -18.62 -8.70
C GLN A 356 15.07 -17.45 -9.70
N THR A 357 14.82 -16.24 -9.20
CA THR A 357 14.69 -15.06 -10.04
C THR A 357 16.08 -14.60 -10.48
N ASN A 358 16.32 -14.60 -11.79
CA ASN A 358 17.41 -13.85 -12.40
C ASN A 358 16.94 -12.42 -12.55
N VAL A 359 17.69 -11.44 -12.06
CA VAL A 359 17.25 -10.04 -12.03
C VAL A 359 18.43 -9.09 -12.25
N SER A 360 18.20 -8.02 -13.00
CA SER A 360 19.14 -6.92 -13.15
C SER A 360 18.75 -5.77 -12.23
N VAL A 361 19.62 -5.42 -11.29
CA VAL A 361 19.39 -4.33 -10.32
C VAL A 361 20.31 -3.16 -10.63
N GLN A 362 19.75 -1.95 -10.62
CA GLN A 362 20.52 -0.71 -10.74
C GLN A 362 20.95 -0.20 -9.36
N TYR A 363 22.23 0.13 -9.24
CA TYR A 363 22.87 0.73 -8.08
C TYR A 363 23.41 2.12 -8.44
N GLN A 364 23.74 2.88 -7.41
CA GLN A 364 24.38 4.18 -7.49
C GLN A 364 25.67 4.20 -6.67
N LYS A 365 26.70 4.84 -7.20
CA LYS A 365 27.98 5.05 -6.51
C LYS A 365 27.94 6.30 -5.64
N GLY A 366 28.13 6.12 -4.34
CA GLY A 366 28.01 7.21 -3.39
C GLY A 366 26.56 7.55 -3.08
N CYS A 367 26.38 8.41 -2.08
CA CYS A 367 25.07 8.67 -1.50
C CYS A 367 24.30 9.71 -2.33
N GLY A 368 23.37 9.27 -3.18
CA GLY A 368 22.54 10.14 -4.04
C GLY A 368 23.34 11.04 -5.00
N THR A 369 24.55 10.61 -5.38
CA THR A 369 25.42 11.24 -6.37
C THR A 369 26.14 10.16 -7.19
N GLY A 370 27.08 10.54 -8.05
CA GLY A 370 27.94 9.60 -8.77
C GLY A 370 27.27 8.81 -9.90
N SER A 371 28.00 7.86 -10.47
CA SER A 371 27.52 7.05 -11.58
C SER A 371 26.62 5.91 -11.12
N THR A 372 25.65 5.53 -11.95
CA THR A 372 24.88 4.30 -11.77
C THR A 372 25.57 3.12 -12.46
N PHE A 373 25.34 1.93 -11.95
CA PHE A 373 25.80 0.68 -12.54
C PHE A 373 24.74 -0.42 -12.34
N ASN A 374 24.78 -1.46 -13.18
CA ASN A 374 23.84 -2.56 -13.07
C ASN A 374 24.57 -3.83 -12.64
N VAL A 375 23.95 -4.61 -11.76
CA VAL A 375 24.44 -5.93 -11.34
C VAL A 375 23.36 -6.96 -11.66
N SER A 376 23.77 -8.04 -12.33
CA SER A 376 22.91 -9.19 -12.57
C SER A 376 23.07 -10.20 -11.44
N PHE A 377 21.95 -10.56 -10.83
CA PHE A 377 21.85 -11.59 -9.81
C PHE A 377 21.09 -12.78 -10.36
N THR A 378 21.42 -13.98 -9.89
CA THR A 378 20.74 -15.23 -10.25
C THR A 378 20.28 -15.92 -8.98
N ASN A 379 19.27 -16.78 -9.06
CA ASN A 379 18.74 -17.50 -7.90
C ASN A 379 18.12 -16.60 -6.80
N GLN A 380 17.52 -15.46 -7.15
CA GLN A 380 16.98 -14.53 -6.15
C GLN A 380 15.57 -14.91 -5.67
N VAL A 381 15.19 -14.36 -4.51
CA VAL A 381 13.83 -14.46 -3.95
C VAL A 381 13.10 -13.17 -4.26
N ASP A 382 11.94 -13.27 -4.90
CA ASP A 382 11.05 -12.14 -5.18
C ASP A 382 9.83 -12.21 -4.26
N VAL A 383 9.53 -11.10 -3.59
CA VAL A 383 8.42 -10.95 -2.62
C VAL A 383 7.52 -9.85 -3.12
N THR A 384 6.20 -10.07 -3.09
CA THR A 384 5.25 -9.04 -3.52
C THR A 384 5.41 -7.76 -2.70
N ASN A 385 5.58 -6.61 -3.36
CA ASN A 385 5.78 -5.31 -2.72
C ASN A 385 4.65 -4.33 -3.04
N ASN A 386 3.84 -4.06 -2.03
CA ASN A 386 2.89 -2.96 -1.99
C ASN A 386 2.84 -2.42 -0.55
N GLY A 387 4.02 -1.97 -0.10
CA GLY A 387 4.31 -1.62 1.30
C GLY A 387 5.02 -2.73 2.08
N PHE A 388 5.60 -3.74 1.42
CA PHE A 388 6.47 -4.71 2.09
C PHE A 388 7.83 -4.09 2.39
N SER A 389 8.41 -3.32 1.46
CA SER A 389 9.65 -2.60 1.70
C SER A 389 9.72 -1.27 0.97
N ALA A 390 10.59 -0.39 1.46
CA ALA A 390 10.98 0.86 0.82
C ALA A 390 12.51 1.05 0.89
N GLU A 391 13.00 2.13 0.28
CA GLU A 391 14.40 2.53 0.39
C GLU A 391 14.88 2.59 1.84
N GLY A 392 16.02 1.95 2.09
CA GLY A 392 16.67 1.80 3.40
C GLY A 392 16.10 0.73 4.33
N ASP A 393 15.11 -0.05 3.89
CA ASP A 393 14.91 -1.40 4.44
C ASP A 393 15.99 -2.39 3.96
N SER A 394 16.81 -1.99 3.00
CA SER A 394 18.03 -2.69 2.60
C SER A 394 18.83 -3.20 3.79
N GLY A 395 19.10 -4.49 3.80
CA GLY A 395 19.81 -5.19 4.86
C GLY A 395 18.88 -5.91 5.81
N SER A 396 17.56 -5.71 5.74
CA SER A 396 16.60 -6.44 6.56
C SER A 396 16.63 -7.94 6.26
N LEU A 397 16.63 -8.76 7.32
CA LEU A 397 16.41 -10.19 7.19
C LEU A 397 14.93 -10.47 6.91
N ILE A 398 14.67 -11.23 5.85
CA ILE A 398 13.36 -11.77 5.53
C ILE A 398 13.25 -13.15 6.18
N VAL A 399 12.23 -13.36 7.00
CA VAL A 399 11.96 -14.61 7.71
C VAL A 399 10.59 -15.17 7.38
N THR A 400 10.35 -16.45 7.64
CA THR A 400 9.00 -17.04 7.60
C THR A 400 8.11 -16.47 8.71
N GLN A 401 6.80 -16.36 8.49
CA GLN A 401 5.88 -15.82 9.50
C GLN A 401 5.54 -16.79 10.63
N ASP A 402 5.62 -18.09 10.41
CA ASP A 402 5.22 -19.15 11.34
C ASP A 402 6.34 -19.61 12.27
N THR A 403 7.59 -19.55 11.81
CA THR A 403 8.75 -20.08 12.55
C THR A 403 9.90 -19.08 12.69
N ALA A 404 9.79 -17.89 12.08
CA ALA A 404 10.86 -16.91 12.00
C ALA A 404 12.16 -17.47 11.39
N ASP A 405 12.04 -18.47 10.50
CA ASP A 405 13.17 -19.05 9.78
C ASP A 405 13.76 -18.03 8.81
N PRO A 406 15.07 -17.78 8.82
CA PRO A 406 15.75 -16.96 7.81
C PRO A 406 15.51 -17.50 6.41
N VAL A 407 15.06 -16.64 5.48
CA VAL A 407 14.81 -16.99 4.07
C VAL A 407 15.76 -16.25 3.14
N ALA A 408 15.85 -14.92 3.30
CA ALA A 408 16.59 -14.06 2.40
C ALA A 408 17.08 -12.78 3.07
N LEU A 409 18.10 -12.14 2.50
CA LEU A 409 18.53 -10.79 2.84
C LEU A 409 17.98 -9.81 1.80
N LEU A 410 17.10 -8.90 2.22
CA LEU A 410 16.52 -7.88 1.35
C LEU A 410 17.61 -6.94 0.84
N TYR A 411 17.68 -6.69 -0.47
CA TYR A 411 18.68 -5.77 -1.03
C TYR A 411 18.17 -4.77 -2.07
N ALA A 412 17.06 -5.04 -2.74
CA ALA A 412 16.51 -4.14 -3.75
C ALA A 412 15.00 -4.30 -3.89
N GLY A 413 14.39 -3.41 -4.66
CA GLY A 413 12.97 -3.51 -4.99
C GLY A 413 12.60 -2.70 -6.23
N SER A 414 11.36 -2.87 -6.65
CA SER A 414 10.65 -2.07 -7.63
C SER A 414 9.35 -1.55 -6.98
N GLY A 415 8.60 -0.71 -7.70
CA GLY A 415 7.30 -0.25 -7.22
C GLY A 415 6.23 -1.35 -7.10
N SER A 416 6.58 -2.62 -7.30
CA SER A 416 5.64 -3.75 -7.24
C SER A 416 6.22 -4.99 -6.58
N ASP A 417 7.55 -5.13 -6.52
CA ASP A 417 8.20 -6.32 -5.97
C ASP A 417 9.47 -5.96 -5.15
N THR A 418 9.86 -6.83 -4.23
CA THR A 418 11.06 -6.74 -3.38
C THR A 418 11.92 -7.94 -3.67
N VAL A 419 13.21 -7.75 -3.90
CA VAL A 419 14.15 -8.85 -4.14
C VAL A 419 15.14 -9.02 -2.99
N GLY A 420 15.39 -10.28 -2.64
CA GLY A 420 16.32 -10.70 -1.60
C GLY A 420 17.27 -11.80 -2.08
N ASN A 421 18.52 -11.75 -1.62
CA ASN A 421 19.46 -12.86 -1.81
C ASN A 421 19.04 -14.01 -0.90
N PRO A 422 18.92 -15.28 -1.37
CA PRO A 422 18.67 -16.41 -0.48
C PRO A 422 19.70 -16.43 0.64
N ILE A 423 19.26 -16.66 1.87
CA ILE A 423 20.16 -16.54 3.02
C ILE A 423 21.29 -17.57 2.95
N SER A 424 21.04 -18.74 2.37
CA SER A 424 22.08 -19.74 2.09
C SER A 424 23.21 -19.18 1.21
N ASP A 425 22.86 -18.42 0.17
CA ASP A 425 23.83 -17.85 -0.78
C ASP A 425 24.62 -16.73 -0.11
N VAL A 426 23.97 -15.96 0.76
CA VAL A 426 24.62 -14.94 1.60
C VAL A 426 25.66 -15.56 2.54
N LEU A 427 25.27 -16.59 3.31
CA LEU A 427 26.19 -17.25 4.25
C LEU A 427 27.34 -17.95 3.51
N ASN A 428 27.09 -18.51 2.34
CA ASN A 428 28.13 -19.10 1.49
C ASN A 428 29.09 -18.04 0.92
N GLY A 429 28.57 -16.93 0.40
CA GLY A 429 29.38 -15.87 -0.21
C GLY A 429 30.17 -15.03 0.82
N LEU A 430 29.81 -15.12 2.10
CA LEU A 430 30.53 -14.52 3.22
C LEU A 430 31.33 -15.54 4.05
N ALA A 431 31.67 -16.70 3.48
CA ALA A 431 32.63 -17.61 4.10
C ALA A 431 33.96 -16.90 4.40
N ASP A 432 34.71 -17.40 5.39
CA ASP A 432 36.03 -16.87 5.71
C ASP A 432 36.96 -17.01 4.48
N PRO A 433 37.54 -15.91 3.96
CA PRO A 433 38.45 -15.98 2.82
C PRO A 433 39.67 -16.89 3.04
N ALA A 434 40.10 -17.05 4.30
CA ALA A 434 41.20 -17.93 4.66
C ALA A 434 40.76 -19.39 4.91
N ASN A 435 39.47 -19.62 5.17
CA ASN A 435 38.90 -20.96 5.39
C ASN A 435 37.45 -21.02 4.87
N PRO A 436 37.24 -21.37 3.58
CA PRO A 436 35.91 -21.38 2.97
C PRO A 436 34.87 -22.33 3.63
N GLN A 437 35.31 -23.25 4.49
CA GLN A 437 34.40 -24.09 5.28
C GLN A 437 33.85 -23.38 6.52
N SER A 438 34.54 -22.34 6.99
CA SER A 438 34.09 -21.48 8.09
C SER A 438 33.11 -20.44 7.55
N LYS A 439 31.83 -20.78 7.58
CA LYS A 439 30.74 -19.91 7.15
C LYS A 439 30.08 -19.24 8.35
N PRO A 440 29.60 -17.99 8.21
CA PRO A 440 28.70 -17.42 9.20
C PRO A 440 27.42 -18.25 9.30
N ALA A 441 26.79 -18.23 10.47
CA ALA A 441 25.45 -18.77 10.72
C ALA A 441 24.60 -17.71 11.43
N ILE A 442 23.29 -17.68 11.16
CA ILE A 442 22.37 -16.78 11.85
C ILE A 442 22.37 -17.09 13.34
N VAL A 443 22.51 -16.06 14.16
CA VAL A 443 22.33 -16.14 15.61
C VAL A 443 20.87 -15.83 15.92
N GLY A 444 20.26 -16.68 16.73
CA GLY A 444 18.85 -16.53 17.08
C GLY A 444 18.35 -17.59 18.05
N ASP A 445 17.05 -17.82 18.05
CA ASP A 445 16.41 -18.92 18.78
C ASP A 445 16.93 -20.26 18.26
N ASN A 446 17.26 -21.19 19.15
CA ASN A 446 17.71 -22.54 18.79
C ASN A 446 16.64 -23.60 19.10
N SER A 447 15.41 -23.18 19.39
CA SER A 447 14.29 -24.09 19.55
C SER A 447 13.94 -24.75 18.21
N LEU A 448 13.54 -26.02 18.24
CA LEU A 448 13.27 -26.82 17.03
C LEU A 448 12.23 -26.20 16.08
N ASN A 449 11.30 -25.41 16.60
CA ASN A 449 10.17 -24.87 15.84
C ASN A 449 10.25 -23.34 15.66
N GLY A 450 11.30 -22.69 16.18
CA GLY A 450 11.36 -21.23 16.28
C GLY A 450 10.11 -20.63 16.94
N HIS A 451 9.72 -19.43 16.49
CA HIS A 451 8.48 -18.81 16.91
C HIS A 451 7.76 -18.11 15.76
N THR A 452 6.44 -17.97 15.87
CA THR A 452 5.67 -17.15 14.92
C THR A 452 6.08 -15.69 15.02
N VAL A 453 6.00 -14.93 13.93
CA VAL A 453 6.04 -13.46 13.95
C VAL A 453 4.63 -12.95 14.24
N ALA A 454 4.31 -12.80 15.53
CA ALA A 454 2.93 -12.62 15.98
C ALA A 454 2.24 -11.39 15.37
N ALA A 455 3.02 -10.36 15.08
CA ALA A 455 2.50 -9.14 14.50
C ALA A 455 1.94 -9.29 13.09
N CYS A 456 2.33 -10.32 12.31
CA CYS A 456 1.66 -10.60 11.02
C CYS A 456 0.22 -11.09 11.17
N ASN A 457 -0.15 -11.55 12.37
CA ASN A 457 -1.49 -12.05 12.70
C ASN A 457 -2.35 -11.04 13.46
N LEU A 458 -1.83 -9.83 13.72
CA LEU A 458 -2.65 -8.79 14.34
C LEU A 458 -3.72 -8.28 13.36
N PRO A 459 -4.78 -7.63 13.86
CA PRO A 459 -5.71 -6.90 13.00
C PRO A 459 -5.00 -5.76 12.28
N GLY A 460 -5.21 -5.63 10.98
CA GLY A 460 -4.55 -4.61 10.15
C GLY A 460 -3.45 -5.18 9.26
N PRO A 461 -2.36 -5.79 9.76
CA PRO A 461 -1.37 -6.48 8.93
C PRO A 461 -2.00 -7.56 8.04
N GLN A 462 -2.96 -8.31 8.56
CA GLN A 462 -3.71 -9.30 7.78
C GLN A 462 -4.49 -8.65 6.62
N SER A 463 -5.25 -7.58 6.90
CA SER A 463 -6.00 -6.85 5.87
C SER A 463 -5.08 -6.19 4.84
N ALA A 464 -3.94 -5.65 5.30
CA ALA A 464 -2.91 -5.08 4.46
C ALA A 464 -2.30 -6.15 3.54
N THR A 465 -1.93 -7.30 4.08
CA THR A 465 -1.38 -8.43 3.32
C THR A 465 -2.39 -8.99 2.32
N ALA A 466 -3.64 -9.16 2.72
CA ALA A 466 -4.71 -9.59 1.81
C ALA A 466 -4.88 -8.62 0.64
N ALA A 467 -4.90 -7.30 0.91
CA ALA A 467 -4.95 -6.29 -0.14
C ALA A 467 -3.71 -6.31 -1.05
N ARG A 468 -2.52 -6.56 -0.49
CA ARG A 468 -1.27 -6.69 -1.24
C ARG A 468 -1.24 -7.89 -2.15
N LEU A 469 -1.88 -9.00 -1.75
CA LEU A 469 -1.91 -10.26 -2.48
C LEU A 469 -3.13 -10.41 -3.39
N ALA A 470 -3.95 -9.37 -3.57
CA ALA A 470 -5.10 -9.41 -4.48
C ALA A 470 -4.68 -9.13 -5.93
N VAL A 471 -5.22 -9.90 -6.89
CA VAL A 471 -4.99 -9.62 -8.32
C VAL A 471 -5.74 -8.36 -8.75
N GLN A 472 -5.06 -7.47 -9.46
CA GLN A 472 -5.72 -6.34 -10.11
C GLN A 472 -6.32 -6.78 -11.45
N ARG A 473 -7.61 -6.51 -11.64
CA ARG A 473 -8.30 -6.80 -12.90
C ARG A 473 -8.06 -5.68 -13.91
N THR A 474 -7.68 -6.03 -15.13
CA THR A 474 -7.57 -5.11 -16.26
C THR A 474 -8.38 -5.66 -17.42
N ALA A 475 -9.14 -4.79 -18.09
CA ALA A 475 -9.93 -5.20 -19.25
C ALA A 475 -9.02 -5.32 -20.48
N ALA A 476 -9.09 -6.45 -21.17
CA ALA A 476 -8.48 -6.62 -22.49
C ALA A 476 -9.22 -5.79 -23.55
N SER A 477 -8.55 -5.52 -24.69
CA SER A 477 -9.17 -4.75 -25.78
C SER A 477 -10.39 -5.47 -26.37
N PRO A 478 -11.43 -4.74 -26.83
CA PRO A 478 -12.61 -5.36 -27.45
C PRO A 478 -12.27 -6.28 -28.62
N GLU A 479 -11.27 -5.92 -29.43
CA GLU A 479 -10.82 -6.73 -30.58
C GLU A 479 -10.17 -8.02 -30.11
N ALA A 480 -9.35 -7.97 -29.05
CA ALA A 480 -8.73 -9.15 -28.48
C ALA A 480 -9.78 -10.08 -27.89
N VAL A 481 -10.76 -9.53 -27.15
CA VAL A 481 -11.91 -10.29 -26.63
C VAL A 481 -12.67 -10.95 -27.77
N GLN A 482 -12.95 -10.25 -28.86
CA GLN A 482 -13.67 -10.82 -30.00
C GLN A 482 -12.92 -11.98 -30.67
N ARG A 483 -11.59 -11.89 -30.78
CA ARG A 483 -10.76 -13.01 -31.24
C ARG A 483 -10.88 -14.22 -30.30
N ALA A 484 -10.82 -13.99 -28.99
CA ALA A 484 -10.98 -15.06 -28.00
C ALA A 484 -12.37 -15.72 -28.05
N LEU A 485 -13.44 -14.94 -28.26
CA LEU A 485 -14.79 -15.47 -28.45
C LEU A 485 -14.83 -16.40 -29.68
N THR A 486 -14.25 -15.97 -30.79
CA THR A 486 -14.20 -16.75 -32.04
C THR A 486 -13.44 -18.07 -31.86
N VAL A 487 -12.28 -18.03 -31.19
CA VAL A 487 -11.47 -19.23 -30.92
C VAL A 487 -12.19 -20.17 -29.96
N ARG A 488 -12.80 -19.64 -28.89
CA ARG A 488 -13.62 -20.42 -27.96
C ARG A 488 -14.73 -21.15 -28.69
N ASP A 489 -15.50 -20.46 -29.53
CA ASP A 489 -16.65 -21.06 -30.22
C ASP A 489 -16.23 -22.17 -31.18
N ALA A 490 -15.09 -21.99 -31.86
CA ALA A 490 -14.52 -23.02 -32.74
C ALA A 490 -14.04 -24.28 -32.00
N HIS A 491 -13.68 -24.18 -30.71
CA HIS A 491 -13.13 -25.29 -29.93
C HIS A 491 -14.08 -25.77 -28.81
N LEU A 492 -15.28 -25.19 -28.72
CA LEU A 492 -16.22 -25.42 -27.63
C LEU A 492 -16.55 -26.91 -27.42
N ALA A 493 -16.82 -27.64 -28.51
CA ALA A 493 -17.18 -29.04 -28.43
C ALA A 493 -16.04 -29.92 -27.86
N GLN A 494 -14.80 -29.59 -28.19
CA GLN A 494 -13.63 -30.29 -27.66
C GLN A 494 -13.40 -29.95 -26.18
N LEU A 495 -13.56 -28.69 -25.81
CA LEU A 495 -13.42 -28.25 -24.42
C LEU A 495 -14.52 -28.84 -23.52
N MET A 496 -15.76 -28.88 -23.99
CA MET A 496 -16.87 -29.47 -23.24
C MET A 496 -16.81 -31.01 -23.15
N ALA A 497 -15.87 -31.66 -23.84
CA ALA A 497 -15.65 -33.09 -23.73
C ALA A 497 -14.80 -33.49 -22.51
N TYR A 498 -14.13 -32.53 -21.87
CA TYR A 498 -13.41 -32.76 -20.62
C TYR A 498 -14.42 -32.98 -19.48
N PRO A 499 -14.31 -34.08 -18.69
CA PRO A 499 -15.31 -34.45 -17.69
C PRO A 499 -15.48 -33.41 -16.57
N GLU A 500 -14.43 -32.64 -16.27
CA GLU A 500 -14.42 -31.60 -15.26
C GLU A 500 -15.08 -30.29 -15.72
N MET A 501 -15.37 -30.12 -17.01
CA MET A 501 -15.85 -28.86 -17.58
C MET A 501 -17.36 -28.64 -17.38
N GLN A 502 -17.72 -27.48 -16.84
CA GLN A 502 -19.11 -27.04 -16.67
C GLN A 502 -19.50 -25.97 -17.70
N ALA A 503 -18.62 -25.01 -17.96
CA ALA A 503 -18.84 -23.94 -18.93
C ALA A 503 -17.52 -23.41 -19.52
N VAL A 504 -17.59 -22.79 -20.69
CA VAL A 504 -16.46 -22.11 -21.34
C VAL A 504 -16.83 -20.67 -21.65
N GLY A 505 -16.04 -19.74 -21.13
CA GLY A 505 -16.24 -18.30 -21.28
C GLY A 505 -15.03 -17.59 -21.86
N VAL A 506 -15.08 -16.26 -21.85
CA VAL A 506 -13.95 -15.38 -22.18
C VAL A 506 -13.91 -14.24 -21.17
N GLY A 507 -12.71 -13.94 -20.67
CA GLY A 507 -12.47 -12.83 -19.75
C GLY A 507 -11.03 -12.35 -19.84
N ALA A 508 -10.57 -11.61 -18.84
CA ALA A 508 -9.17 -11.20 -18.74
C ALA A 508 -8.27 -12.37 -18.33
N SER A 509 -7.02 -12.37 -18.77
CA SER A 509 -5.94 -13.14 -18.15
C SER A 509 -5.42 -12.38 -16.92
N TYR A 510 -5.11 -13.11 -15.85
CA TYR A 510 -4.39 -12.64 -14.67
C TYR A 510 -2.89 -12.89 -14.75
N ASP A 511 -2.46 -13.80 -15.63
CA ASP A 511 -1.05 -13.98 -15.97
C ASP A 511 -0.55 -12.93 -16.97
N ASN A 512 -1.42 -12.34 -17.78
CA ASN A 512 -1.09 -11.19 -18.62
C ASN A 512 -2.28 -10.23 -18.72
N SER A 513 -2.23 -9.14 -17.96
CA SER A 513 -3.36 -8.22 -17.76
C SER A 513 -3.83 -7.50 -19.03
N LEU A 514 -3.03 -7.49 -20.10
CA LEU A 514 -3.38 -6.88 -21.38
C LEU A 514 -4.00 -7.87 -22.38
N GLU A 515 -4.07 -9.16 -22.03
CA GLU A 515 -4.55 -10.21 -22.91
C GLU A 515 -5.86 -10.85 -22.41
N PRO A 516 -6.74 -11.28 -23.33
CA PRO A 516 -7.89 -12.09 -22.97
C PRO A 516 -7.46 -13.52 -22.63
N ALA A 517 -8.26 -14.21 -21.83
CA ALA A 517 -8.18 -15.63 -21.59
C ALA A 517 -9.50 -16.33 -21.94
N ILE A 518 -9.41 -17.55 -22.45
CA ILE A 518 -10.54 -18.47 -22.52
C ILE A 518 -10.74 -19.05 -21.13
N LEU A 519 -11.91 -18.78 -20.54
CA LEU A 519 -12.22 -19.21 -19.19
C LEU A 519 -12.76 -20.63 -19.20
N LEU A 520 -12.15 -21.48 -18.37
CA LEU A 520 -12.50 -22.87 -18.17
C LEU A 520 -13.18 -22.98 -16.80
N PHE A 521 -14.51 -22.99 -16.77
CA PHE A 521 -15.28 -23.16 -15.54
C PHE A 521 -15.37 -24.65 -15.23
N VAL A 522 -14.66 -25.08 -14.20
CA VAL A 522 -14.48 -26.50 -13.86
C VAL A 522 -15.06 -26.84 -12.50
N THR A 523 -15.45 -28.10 -12.33
CA THR A 523 -15.81 -28.64 -11.02
C THR A 523 -14.59 -28.61 -10.09
N LYS A 524 -14.77 -27.99 -8.93
CA LYS A 524 -13.75 -27.87 -7.88
C LYS A 524 -13.17 -29.25 -7.51
N GLU A 525 -11.87 -29.30 -7.21
CA GLU A 525 -11.12 -30.49 -6.77
C GLU A 525 -11.04 -31.66 -7.79
N GLN A 526 -11.56 -31.50 -9.01
CA GLN A 526 -11.35 -32.48 -10.08
C GLN A 526 -9.92 -32.37 -10.66
N PRO A 527 -9.29 -33.50 -11.05
CA PRO A 527 -8.02 -33.48 -11.76
C PRO A 527 -8.12 -32.69 -13.06
N ARG A 528 -7.16 -31.78 -13.28
CA ARG A 528 -7.16 -30.83 -14.41
C ARG A 528 -5.87 -30.86 -15.25
N SER A 529 -5.02 -31.86 -15.05
CA SER A 529 -3.70 -31.94 -15.69
C SER A 529 -3.74 -32.03 -17.22
N ASN A 530 -4.90 -32.34 -17.79
CA ASN A 530 -5.09 -32.51 -19.23
C ASN A 530 -5.71 -31.28 -19.91
N LEU A 531 -6.08 -30.25 -19.13
CA LEU A 531 -6.63 -29.02 -19.69
C LEU A 531 -5.53 -28.25 -20.43
N PRO A 532 -5.81 -27.72 -21.62
CA PRO A 532 -4.82 -27.00 -22.39
C PRO A 532 -4.47 -25.66 -21.71
N ALA A 533 -3.18 -25.34 -21.63
CA ALA A 533 -2.72 -24.03 -21.11
C ALA A 533 -2.98 -22.86 -22.09
N GLN A 534 -3.19 -23.17 -23.38
CA GLN A 534 -3.56 -22.23 -24.42
C GLN A 534 -4.38 -22.91 -25.52
N ILE A 535 -5.19 -22.14 -26.25
CA ILE A 535 -5.95 -22.59 -27.42
C ILE A 535 -5.68 -21.59 -28.54
N VAL A 536 -5.06 -22.05 -29.64
CA VAL A 536 -4.68 -21.21 -30.79
C VAL A 536 -3.96 -19.91 -30.35
N GLY A 537 -3.00 -20.04 -29.43
CA GLY A 537 -2.21 -18.91 -28.91
C GLY A 537 -2.94 -18.00 -27.90
N ILE A 538 -4.17 -18.34 -27.50
CA ILE A 538 -4.91 -17.62 -26.44
C ILE A 538 -4.78 -18.38 -25.13
N ARG A 539 -4.38 -17.70 -24.07
CA ARG A 539 -4.24 -18.27 -22.71
C ARG A 539 -5.56 -18.85 -22.22
N THR A 540 -5.50 -19.93 -21.44
CA THR A 540 -6.67 -20.41 -20.69
C THR A 540 -6.59 -19.98 -19.24
N ARG A 541 -7.73 -19.68 -18.62
CA ARG A 541 -7.84 -19.40 -17.18
C ARG A 541 -8.88 -20.31 -16.55
N ILE A 542 -8.52 -20.96 -15.46
CA ILE A 542 -9.33 -21.95 -14.77
C ILE A 542 -10.08 -21.27 -13.63
N VAL A 543 -11.39 -21.47 -13.60
CA VAL A 543 -12.29 -20.95 -12.57
C VAL A 543 -12.97 -22.15 -11.91
N GLU A 544 -12.63 -22.41 -10.65
CA GLU A 544 -13.15 -23.57 -9.92
C GLU A 544 -14.37 -23.23 -9.09
N GLY A 545 -15.42 -24.05 -9.21
CA GLY A 545 -16.63 -23.93 -8.40
C GLY A 545 -17.36 -25.27 -8.29
N ASP A 546 -18.22 -25.41 -7.28
CA ASP A 546 -18.97 -26.65 -7.07
C ASP A 546 -20.03 -26.83 -8.19
N LEU A 547 -20.87 -25.81 -8.38
CA LEU A 547 -21.88 -25.77 -9.42
C LEU A 547 -22.03 -24.34 -9.95
N PHE A 548 -21.87 -24.18 -11.27
CA PHE A 548 -22.14 -22.90 -11.94
C PHE A 548 -23.60 -22.83 -12.43
N SER A 549 -24.19 -21.63 -12.35
CA SER A 549 -25.59 -21.38 -12.75
C SER A 549 -25.83 -21.47 -14.25
N GLN A 550 -24.77 -21.36 -15.06
CA GLN A 550 -24.78 -21.48 -16.51
C GLN A 550 -23.83 -22.59 -16.95
N ARG A 551 -24.14 -23.25 -18.08
CA ARG A 551 -23.37 -24.38 -18.63
C ARG A 551 -23.13 -24.23 -20.13
N GLY A 552 -22.09 -24.88 -20.64
CA GLY A 552 -21.71 -24.80 -22.05
C GLY A 552 -21.01 -23.49 -22.39
N ALA A 553 -21.23 -22.93 -23.58
CA ALA A 553 -20.67 -21.62 -23.93
C ALA A 553 -21.42 -20.51 -23.18
N VAL A 554 -20.67 -19.61 -22.54
CA VAL A 554 -21.20 -18.43 -21.86
C VAL A 554 -20.62 -17.15 -22.46
N THR A 555 -21.42 -16.08 -22.44
CA THR A 555 -21.02 -14.73 -22.83
C THR A 555 -19.98 -14.16 -21.86
N ALA A 556 -19.34 -13.05 -22.24
CA ALA A 556 -18.40 -12.35 -21.35
C ALA A 556 -19.10 -11.78 -20.10
N ALA A 557 -20.37 -11.36 -20.21
CA ALA A 557 -21.16 -10.88 -19.07
C ALA A 557 -21.50 -12.02 -18.11
N GLU A 558 -21.98 -13.15 -18.64
CA GLU A 558 -22.23 -14.35 -17.83
C GLU A 558 -20.94 -14.88 -17.21
N SER A 559 -19.82 -14.84 -17.93
CA SER A 559 -18.50 -15.17 -17.40
C SER A 559 -18.17 -14.34 -16.16
N ALA A 560 -18.34 -13.02 -16.23
CA ALA A 560 -18.12 -12.13 -15.10
C ALA A 560 -19.03 -12.47 -13.90
N THR A 561 -20.31 -12.77 -14.15
CA THR A 561 -21.25 -13.21 -13.11
C THR A 561 -20.82 -14.52 -12.46
N LEU A 562 -20.37 -15.51 -13.25
CA LEU A 562 -19.88 -16.78 -12.71
C LEU A 562 -18.61 -16.59 -11.88
N GLU A 563 -17.69 -15.72 -12.31
CA GLU A 563 -16.47 -15.40 -11.55
C GLU A 563 -16.75 -14.74 -10.20
N GLU A 564 -17.86 -14.01 -10.05
CA GLU A 564 -18.26 -13.40 -8.78
C GLU A 564 -18.75 -14.44 -7.75
N THR A 565 -19.09 -15.66 -8.20
CA THR A 565 -19.55 -16.74 -7.31
C THR A 565 -18.42 -17.53 -6.66
N VAL A 566 -17.17 -17.30 -7.07
CA VAL A 566 -15.99 -18.04 -6.58
C VAL A 566 -15.08 -17.15 -5.72
N ALA A 567 -14.11 -17.77 -5.05
CA ALA A 567 -13.13 -17.04 -4.28
C ALA A 567 -12.33 -16.06 -5.17
N PRO A 568 -12.10 -14.81 -4.72
CA PRO A 568 -11.31 -13.86 -5.47
C PRO A 568 -9.90 -14.39 -5.76
N PRO A 569 -9.34 -14.07 -6.95
CA PRO A 569 -8.02 -14.52 -7.32
C PRO A 569 -6.92 -13.88 -6.46
N GLN A 570 -5.91 -14.68 -6.12
CA GLN A 570 -4.71 -14.26 -5.40
C GLN A 570 -3.54 -14.07 -6.36
N LEU A 571 -2.63 -13.14 -6.02
CA LEU A 571 -1.40 -12.90 -6.78
C LEU A 571 -0.44 -14.08 -6.69
N VAL A 572 -0.52 -14.90 -5.64
CA VAL A 572 0.38 -16.04 -5.46
C VAL A 572 -0.42 -17.21 -4.93
N TYR A 573 -0.24 -18.36 -5.56
CA TYR A 573 -0.74 -19.65 -5.10
C TYR A 573 0.43 -20.57 -4.71
N PRO A 574 0.23 -21.49 -3.75
CA PRO A 574 1.18 -22.56 -3.51
C PRO A 574 1.29 -23.45 -4.75
N ILE A 575 2.50 -23.93 -5.03
CA ILE A 575 2.80 -24.89 -6.11
C ILE A 575 3.56 -26.08 -5.52
N SER A 576 3.33 -27.27 -6.08
CA SER A 576 3.98 -28.49 -5.59
C SER A 576 5.47 -28.54 -5.96
N ASP A 577 6.25 -29.36 -5.25
CA ASP A 577 7.66 -29.59 -5.57
C ASP A 577 7.86 -30.15 -6.99
N ALA A 578 6.91 -30.96 -7.47
CA ALA A 578 6.93 -31.48 -8.84
C ALA A 578 6.77 -30.37 -9.88
N GLU A 579 5.85 -29.43 -9.62
CA GLU A 579 5.63 -28.25 -10.46
C GLU A 579 6.82 -27.31 -10.46
N VAL A 580 7.41 -27.07 -9.29
CA VAL A 580 8.68 -26.36 -9.15
C VAL A 580 9.76 -27.06 -9.97
N GLY A 581 9.95 -28.37 -9.80
CA GLY A 581 10.93 -29.15 -10.55
C GLY A 581 10.78 -29.05 -12.07
N ARG A 582 9.56 -29.14 -12.58
CA ARG A 582 9.23 -28.91 -13.99
C ARG A 582 9.62 -27.50 -14.45
N ALA A 583 9.27 -26.49 -13.65
CA ALA A 583 9.59 -25.11 -13.97
C ALA A 583 11.10 -24.82 -13.94
N LYS A 584 11.88 -25.47 -13.06
CA LYS A 584 13.35 -25.33 -13.02
C LYS A 584 14.00 -25.74 -14.33
N ILE A 585 13.50 -26.80 -14.98
CA ILE A 585 14.03 -27.28 -16.26
C ILE A 585 13.84 -26.21 -17.34
N VAL A 586 12.63 -25.66 -17.45
CA VAL A 586 12.30 -24.61 -18.43
C VAL A 586 13.05 -23.32 -18.11
N HIS A 587 13.10 -22.90 -16.84
CA HIS A 587 13.85 -21.72 -16.41
C HIS A 587 15.34 -21.84 -16.77
N ALA A 588 15.98 -22.96 -16.45
CA ALA A 588 17.39 -23.20 -16.76
C ALA A 588 17.68 -23.15 -18.27
N ALA A 589 16.73 -23.61 -19.11
CA ALA A 589 16.87 -23.58 -20.56
C ALA A 589 16.71 -22.17 -21.16
N HIS A 590 15.89 -21.31 -20.55
CA HIS A 590 15.39 -20.08 -21.21
C HIS A 590 15.78 -18.77 -20.52
N ALA A 591 16.06 -18.77 -19.21
CA ALA A 591 16.19 -17.53 -18.45
C ALA A 591 17.30 -16.60 -18.96
N GLU A 592 18.45 -17.14 -19.37
CA GLU A 592 19.55 -16.32 -19.90
C GLU A 592 19.19 -15.65 -21.25
N GLU A 593 18.50 -16.36 -22.14
CA GLU A 593 18.05 -15.80 -23.42
C GLU A 593 17.02 -14.70 -23.18
N TRP A 594 16.04 -14.96 -22.31
CA TRP A 594 14.99 -14.00 -22.00
C TRP A 594 15.52 -12.73 -21.33
N MET A 595 16.51 -12.84 -20.46
CA MET A 595 17.19 -11.68 -19.86
C MET A 595 17.88 -10.76 -20.88
N LYS A 596 18.11 -11.22 -22.12
CA LYS A 596 18.67 -10.42 -23.22
C LYS A 596 17.60 -9.70 -24.05
N LYS A 597 16.31 -10.03 -23.88
CA LYS A 597 15.23 -9.43 -24.67
C LYS A 597 14.91 -8.01 -24.17
N ALA A 598 14.50 -7.14 -25.10
CA ALA A 598 14.13 -5.77 -24.78
C ALA A 598 12.99 -5.72 -23.74
N GLY A 599 13.10 -4.79 -22.79
CA GLY A 599 12.10 -4.60 -21.73
C GLY A 599 12.15 -5.64 -20.59
N VAL A 600 12.81 -6.79 -20.76
CA VAL A 600 12.96 -7.80 -19.70
C VAL A 600 14.00 -7.35 -18.68
N GLN A 601 13.63 -7.32 -17.41
CA GLN A 601 14.53 -7.01 -16.29
C GLN A 601 14.69 -8.17 -15.30
N GLY A 602 13.85 -9.20 -15.41
CA GLY A 602 13.97 -10.39 -14.60
C GLY A 602 13.22 -11.60 -15.17
N VAL A 603 13.66 -12.80 -14.79
CA VAL A 603 12.99 -14.07 -15.12
C VAL A 603 13.06 -15.00 -13.91
N GLY A 604 11.91 -15.46 -13.42
CA GLY A 604 11.83 -16.31 -12.22
C GLY A 604 10.77 -17.41 -12.33
N ILE A 605 10.62 -18.19 -11.27
CA ILE A 605 9.63 -19.25 -11.15
C ILE A 605 8.59 -18.84 -10.12
N GLY A 606 7.33 -18.70 -10.55
CA GLY A 606 6.20 -18.36 -9.70
C GLY A 606 5.03 -19.29 -9.95
N SER A 607 3.87 -18.95 -9.39
CA SER A 607 2.60 -19.61 -9.70
C SER A 607 1.86 -18.89 -10.83
N SER A 608 1.10 -19.65 -11.62
CA SER A 608 0.10 -19.09 -12.53
C SER A 608 -1.09 -18.58 -11.71
N ALA A 609 -1.51 -17.34 -11.98
CA ALA A 609 -2.77 -16.80 -11.47
C ALA A 609 -3.97 -17.25 -12.34
N ASP A 610 -3.72 -17.65 -13.58
CA ASP A 610 -4.72 -18.23 -14.47
C ASP A 610 -5.03 -19.69 -14.15
N ALA A 611 -4.08 -20.44 -13.59
CA ALA A 611 -4.25 -21.84 -13.19
C ALA A 611 -3.63 -22.07 -11.80
N PRO A 612 -4.39 -21.80 -10.72
CA PRO A 612 -3.89 -22.00 -9.36
C PRO A 612 -3.26 -23.38 -9.16
N GLY A 613 -2.08 -23.46 -8.53
CA GLY A 613 -1.36 -24.72 -8.34
C GLY A 613 -0.48 -25.17 -9.49
N GLU A 614 -0.54 -24.55 -10.67
CA GLU A 614 0.46 -24.70 -11.73
C GLU A 614 1.59 -23.66 -11.57
N ALA A 615 2.82 -24.07 -11.90
CA ALA A 615 3.94 -23.16 -12.00
C ALA A 615 3.90 -22.33 -13.30
N ALA A 616 4.51 -21.15 -13.26
CA ALA A 616 4.70 -20.28 -14.41
C ALA A 616 6.12 -19.72 -14.46
N LEU A 617 6.65 -19.56 -15.66
CA LEU A 617 7.83 -18.74 -15.90
C LEU A 617 7.41 -17.27 -15.81
N VAL A 618 7.83 -16.60 -14.75
CA VAL A 618 7.54 -15.19 -14.53
C VAL A 618 8.53 -14.34 -15.30
N ILE A 619 8.02 -13.50 -16.20
CA ILE A 619 8.79 -12.51 -16.96
C ILE A 619 8.53 -11.13 -16.36
N PHE A 620 9.55 -10.57 -15.73
CA PHE A 620 9.50 -9.23 -15.15
C PHE A 620 9.87 -8.20 -16.22
N LEU A 621 8.96 -7.28 -16.49
CA LEU A 621 9.08 -6.28 -17.54
C LEU A 621 9.19 -4.87 -16.97
N LEU A 622 9.97 -4.02 -17.64
CA LEU A 622 10.01 -2.59 -17.37
C LEU A 622 8.75 -1.93 -17.94
N ARG A 623 7.93 -1.37 -17.05
CA ARG A 623 6.68 -0.69 -17.40
C ARG A 623 6.92 0.40 -18.44
N GLY A 624 6.12 0.37 -19.51
CA GLY A 624 6.16 1.36 -20.59
C GLY A 624 7.34 1.23 -21.55
N VAL A 625 8.20 0.22 -21.37
CA VAL A 625 9.26 -0.10 -22.34
C VAL A 625 8.71 -1.10 -23.37
N PRO A 626 8.78 -0.80 -24.68
CA PRO A 626 8.36 -1.74 -25.71
C PRO A 626 9.13 -3.07 -25.63
N HIS A 627 8.42 -4.17 -25.84
CA HIS A 627 8.97 -5.52 -25.87
C HIS A 627 8.20 -6.40 -26.87
N ASP A 628 8.80 -7.51 -27.28
CA ASP A 628 8.12 -8.50 -28.11
C ASP A 628 6.98 -9.20 -27.32
N PRO A 629 5.93 -9.69 -27.98
CA PRO A 629 4.86 -10.42 -27.32
C PRO A 629 5.38 -11.62 -26.51
N ILE A 630 4.85 -11.79 -25.30
CA ILE A 630 5.23 -12.90 -24.42
C ILE A 630 4.31 -14.09 -24.73
N PRO A 631 4.83 -15.22 -25.24
CA PRO A 631 4.00 -16.36 -25.60
C PRO A 631 3.27 -16.91 -24.36
N PRO A 632 2.03 -17.40 -24.47
CA PRO A 632 1.29 -17.99 -23.34
C PRO A 632 2.02 -19.12 -22.61
N VAL A 633 2.80 -19.89 -23.36
CA VAL A 633 3.48 -21.10 -22.91
C VAL A 633 4.87 -21.17 -23.52
N ILE A 634 5.86 -21.57 -22.73
CA ILE A 634 7.24 -21.89 -23.15
C ILE A 634 7.52 -23.32 -22.69
N ASP A 635 7.81 -24.22 -23.63
CA ASP A 635 8.08 -25.64 -23.38
C ASP A 635 7.05 -26.34 -22.46
N GLY A 636 5.77 -26.02 -22.66
CA GLY A 636 4.66 -26.58 -21.87
C GLY A 636 4.44 -25.93 -20.50
N LEU A 637 5.27 -24.96 -20.10
CA LEU A 637 5.09 -24.16 -18.90
C LEU A 637 4.40 -22.83 -19.22
N ARG A 638 3.39 -22.45 -18.42
CA ARG A 638 2.73 -21.15 -18.56
C ARG A 638 3.72 -20.01 -18.37
N THR A 639 3.50 -18.88 -19.04
CA THR A 639 4.23 -17.64 -18.73
C THR A 639 3.36 -16.71 -17.92
N ARG A 640 3.99 -15.89 -17.08
CA ARG A 640 3.31 -14.85 -16.31
C ARG A 640 4.06 -13.54 -16.44
N VAL A 641 3.38 -12.48 -16.83
CA VAL A 641 3.93 -11.14 -17.00
C VAL A 641 3.80 -10.34 -15.72
N ARG A 642 4.90 -9.73 -15.29
CA ARG A 642 4.96 -8.85 -14.12
C ARG A 642 5.59 -7.52 -14.50
N GLU A 643 4.76 -6.52 -14.79
CA GLU A 643 5.24 -5.18 -15.11
C GLU A 643 5.50 -4.34 -13.85
N SER A 644 6.71 -3.81 -13.73
CA SER A 644 7.08 -2.92 -12.64
C SER A 644 7.98 -1.79 -13.12
N SER A 645 8.30 -0.87 -12.22
CA SER A 645 9.46 0.00 -12.45
C SER A 645 10.78 -0.79 -12.38
N ARG A 646 11.89 -0.11 -12.68
CA ARG A 646 13.23 -0.72 -12.59
C ARG A 646 13.54 -1.17 -11.17
N PHE A 647 14.09 -2.37 -11.02
CA PHE A 647 14.68 -2.78 -9.75
C PHE A 647 15.90 -1.91 -9.39
N ARG A 648 15.87 -1.33 -8.18
CA ARG A 648 16.87 -0.38 -7.68
C ARG A 648 17.29 -0.72 -6.25
N ALA A 649 18.54 -0.38 -5.92
CA ALA A 649 19.10 -0.39 -4.58
C ALA A 649 19.80 0.95 -4.29
N GLY A 650 19.72 1.41 -3.04
CA GLY A 650 20.23 2.72 -2.60
C GLY A 650 19.29 3.89 -2.90
N PHE A 651 19.72 5.10 -2.53
CA PHE A 651 19.01 6.34 -2.81
C PHE A 651 19.22 6.70 -4.27
N GLY A 652 18.17 6.64 -5.09
CA GLY A 652 18.23 7.13 -6.46
C GLY A 652 18.52 8.63 -6.52
N ASP A 653 18.60 9.18 -7.75
CA ASP A 653 18.65 10.63 -7.96
C ASP A 653 17.36 11.26 -7.43
N ALA A 654 17.34 11.62 -6.14
CA ALA A 654 16.26 12.39 -5.57
C ALA A 654 16.14 13.69 -6.37
N PRO A 655 15.02 13.94 -7.09
CA PRO A 655 14.79 15.27 -7.60
C PRO A 655 14.75 16.21 -6.40
N ALA A 656 15.46 17.33 -6.48
CA ALA A 656 15.46 18.34 -5.42
C ALA A 656 14.02 18.54 -4.92
N LYS A 657 13.76 18.29 -3.63
CA LYS A 657 12.47 18.58 -3.00
C LYS A 657 12.19 20.05 -3.25
N ARG A 658 11.34 20.35 -4.25
CA ARG A 658 10.83 21.70 -4.44
C ARG A 658 9.97 21.96 -3.21
N GLY A 659 10.52 22.71 -2.26
CA GLY A 659 9.72 23.23 -1.16
C GLY A 659 8.48 23.87 -1.75
N CYS A 660 7.30 23.43 -1.30
CA CYS A 660 6.05 24.09 -1.64
C CYS A 660 6.15 25.54 -1.16
N SER A 661 6.51 26.44 -2.07
CA SER A 661 6.31 27.86 -1.88
C SER A 661 4.81 28.08 -1.86
N MET A 662 4.25 28.26 -0.66
CA MET A 662 2.92 28.86 -0.51
C MET A 662 2.88 30.15 -1.35
N PRO A 663 1.87 30.36 -2.21
CA PRO A 663 1.75 31.62 -2.92
C PRO A 663 1.60 32.74 -1.89
N ALA A 664 2.55 33.68 -1.89
CA ALA A 664 2.44 34.89 -1.09
C ALA A 664 1.12 35.59 -1.42
N LYS A 665 0.37 36.00 -0.38
CA LYS A 665 -0.83 36.82 -0.49
C LYS A 665 -0.62 37.91 -1.53
N ARG A 666 -1.38 37.87 -2.63
CA ARG A 666 -1.51 39.02 -3.54
C ARG A 666 -2.12 40.17 -2.75
N ASN A 667 -1.29 41.10 -2.30
CA ASN A 667 -1.75 42.43 -1.94
C ASN A 667 -2.31 43.07 -3.21
N THR A 668 -3.63 43.24 -3.27
CA THR A 668 -4.31 44.05 -4.27
C THR A 668 -3.90 45.51 -4.08
N GLN A 669 -3.03 46.03 -4.95
CA GLN A 669 -2.92 47.46 -5.16
C GLN A 669 -4.01 47.94 -6.13
N PRO A 670 -4.55 49.17 -5.96
CA PRO A 670 -5.63 49.68 -6.80
C PRO A 670 -5.10 50.05 -8.19
N VAL A 671 -5.86 49.65 -9.22
CA VAL A 671 -5.59 50.01 -10.62
C VAL A 671 -5.94 51.49 -10.81
N ALA A 672 -4.95 52.30 -11.19
CA ALA A 672 -5.14 53.66 -11.67
C ALA A 672 -5.74 53.63 -13.08
N SER A 673 -6.80 54.42 -13.26
CA SER A 673 -7.41 54.72 -14.55
C SER A 673 -6.50 55.65 -15.35
N GLU A 674 -6.23 55.33 -16.61
CA GLU A 674 -5.88 56.36 -17.58
C GLU A 674 -6.32 55.99 -19.01
N SER A 675 -6.61 57.05 -19.73
CA SER A 675 -7.54 57.17 -20.83
C SER A 675 -6.85 57.42 -22.17
N GLN A 676 -7.46 56.85 -23.22
CA GLN A 676 -7.54 57.36 -24.61
C GLN A 676 -6.37 57.16 -25.60
N PRO A 677 -6.69 57.17 -26.93
CA PRO A 677 -6.06 56.28 -27.92
C PRO A 677 -5.16 56.96 -28.97
N ARG A 678 -4.29 56.12 -29.58
CA ARG A 678 -3.71 56.07 -30.96
C ARG A 678 -3.40 57.35 -31.75
N PRO A 679 -2.32 57.31 -32.57
CA PRO A 679 -2.34 56.61 -33.87
C PRO A 679 -1.76 55.18 -33.88
#